data_AF-P23581-F1
#
_entry.id   AF-P23581-F1
#
_cell.length_a   1.000
_cell.length_b   1.000
_cell.length_c   1.000
_cell.angle_alpha   90.00
_cell.angle_beta   90.00
_cell.angle_gamma   90.00
#
_symmetry.space_group_name_H-M   'P 1'
#
loop_
_entity.id
_entity.type
_entity.pdbx_description
1 polymer ?
#
loop_
_entity_poly.entity_id
_entity_poly.type
_entity_poly.pdbx_seq_one_letter_code
_entity_poly.pdbx_strand_id
1 'polypeptide(L)'
;MNFGNIVCFNRVFDKNEIRNLISWFLSNYGSIRTKELLDKMKNFGFTYATTTGLSLGLGDLKIPSSKANLVKSSEKILFKTRNRYKNGMINFINVLDEERDIWNVVNENLKKESINNLRQSDFLNPLYSMTLSGARGSITQVKQLIGMRGLMSDSQGNVIPFPIKTNFKEGLNITEYFVSCYGARKGLIDTALKTANAGYLTRRMIYTAQNLIVKRSDCFTKYNTCVLLQNQDKEELKFLKEKLIGRVLAKTIVNAKTGDILVSAGQDICNYTFKKIINFPEVYIRTPFNCVLMEGICQICYGWNLACGKMVELGECVGILAAQSIGEPGTQLTMRTFHTGGVFSAKAKEVITSPLNGKIWYDLNTGLRRVYNKFKEKAFLTLQEKKIVIYENDVSKSIMFLPSSTLLYVKPGRKIFDKQIIGESVNSNLKNDVFGIEEIRDVKAKISGQIFFPQINSKQFGKIFWIISSIIMSFTSLFFHLTKKFSFKNKLICPTTNVHKKELFVNRKKELFPRKFGKLFINIRNVNSLVDKSKVLKKRSSHIITCILDQDKVIMLRNLKKQKRIFGNFKIGCFLKTGQIISNFKLLHSSQIIQERKEFSIFRKVMPFSTNDDTLMRIEDKPFIRKNQLLYRVNFVREKTYDIVQGLPKVEKLLEARMTSSLKEIINNPHDILTESFFTFLDDYENLVAARKSFEVIQKYLIDGVQTVYKSQGVKIADKHIELIVKQITSKVIVTNPGDSSFMVGDFLDLNLVEVLNKRLVNSIVYEPIIMGLTRFSLSSQSFIAQASFQETTRVLTKAALQGRADWLSGLKENLVLGNIIPAGTGFKN
;
A
#
# COMPACT_ATOMS: atom_id res chain seq x y z
N MET A 1 16.08 -45.39 6.45
CA MET A 1 16.84 -44.21 5.98
C MET A 1 16.06 -43.55 4.84
N ASN A 2 15.29 -42.49 5.09
CA ASN A 2 14.48 -41.84 4.05
C ASN A 2 15.28 -40.70 3.39
N PHE A 3 15.87 -40.99 2.22
CA PHE A 3 16.60 -40.09 1.33
C PHE A 3 15.69 -39.04 0.64
N GLY A 4 14.74 -38.44 1.35
CA GLY A 4 13.78 -37.49 0.77
C GLY A 4 14.31 -36.09 0.49
N ASN A 5 15.57 -35.78 0.83
CA ASN A 5 16.21 -34.48 0.63
C ASN A 5 17.67 -34.64 0.16
N ILE A 6 17.96 -35.56 -0.77
CA ILE A 6 19.22 -35.46 -1.50
C ILE A 6 19.12 -34.18 -2.32
N VAL A 7 20.04 -33.24 -2.11
CA VAL A 7 20.17 -32.10 -3.00
C VAL A 7 20.43 -32.69 -4.39
N CYS A 8 19.43 -32.66 -5.27
CA CYS A 8 19.62 -33.10 -6.64
C CYS A 8 20.73 -32.23 -7.25
N PHE A 9 21.92 -32.80 -7.43
CA PHE A 9 23.05 -32.11 -8.04
C PHE A 9 22.80 -31.81 -9.52
N ASN A 10 21.87 -32.53 -10.15
CA ASN A 10 21.54 -32.37 -11.56
C ASN A 10 20.43 -31.32 -11.78
N ARG A 11 20.64 -30.09 -11.30
CA ARG A 11 19.76 -28.94 -11.55
C ARG A 11 20.56 -27.64 -11.54
N VAL A 12 19.95 -26.58 -12.05
CA VAL A 12 20.54 -25.23 -12.00
C VAL A 12 20.65 -24.78 -10.54
N PHE A 13 21.87 -24.42 -10.12
CA PHE A 13 22.15 -23.92 -8.78
C PHE A 13 22.01 -22.39 -8.72
N ASP A 14 20.84 -21.92 -8.33
CA ASP A 14 20.65 -20.52 -7.98
C ASP A 14 21.19 -20.22 -6.58
N LYS A 15 21.33 -18.94 -6.22
CA LYS A 15 21.75 -18.49 -4.87
C LYS A 15 20.99 -19.19 -3.73
N ASN A 16 19.69 -19.42 -3.89
CA ASN A 16 18.88 -20.11 -2.88
C ASN A 16 19.22 -21.60 -2.76
N GLU A 17 19.51 -22.26 -3.88
CA GLU A 17 19.87 -23.68 -3.86
C GLU A 17 21.28 -23.91 -3.35
N ILE A 18 22.21 -22.99 -3.63
CA ILE A 18 23.53 -22.96 -2.99
C ILE A 18 23.37 -22.81 -1.47
N ARG A 19 22.50 -21.89 -1.00
CA ARG A 19 22.22 -21.74 0.43
C ARG A 19 21.63 -23.02 1.05
N ASN A 20 20.72 -23.70 0.34
CA ASN A 20 20.14 -24.97 0.79
C ASN A 20 21.20 -26.08 0.88
N LEU A 21 22.10 -26.16 -0.11
CA LEU A 21 23.22 -27.10 -0.12
C LEU A 21 24.13 -26.85 1.09
N ILE A 22 24.53 -25.60 1.34
CA ILE A 22 25.37 -25.22 2.49
C ILE A 22 24.68 -25.58 3.81
N SER A 23 23.39 -25.26 3.94
CA SER A 23 22.61 -25.57 5.14
C SER A 23 22.49 -27.08 5.38
N TRP A 24 22.29 -27.86 4.33
CA TRP A 24 22.24 -29.32 4.40
C TRP A 24 23.59 -29.91 4.80
N PHE A 25 24.67 -29.41 4.21
CA PHE A 25 26.03 -29.86 4.50
C PHE A 25 26.44 -29.53 5.93
N LEU A 26 26.12 -28.32 6.42
CA LEU A 26 26.34 -27.91 7.80
C LEU A 26 25.61 -28.83 8.79
N SER A 27 24.37 -29.20 8.48
CA SER A 27 23.54 -30.05 9.35
C SER A 27 24.06 -31.48 9.45
N ASN A 28 24.66 -32.01 8.38
CA ASN A 28 25.07 -33.41 8.31
C ASN A 28 26.55 -33.64 8.65
N TYR A 29 27.43 -32.72 8.27
CA TYR A 29 28.89 -32.89 8.37
C TYR A 29 29.56 -31.93 9.35
N GLY A 30 28.83 -30.96 9.90
CA GLY A 30 29.35 -29.97 10.85
C GLY A 30 30.15 -28.84 10.20
N SER A 31 30.57 -27.87 11.04
CA SER A 31 31.17 -26.60 10.58
C SER A 31 32.54 -26.76 9.91
N ILE A 32 33.41 -27.62 10.43
CA ILE A 32 34.80 -27.79 9.95
C ILE A 32 34.82 -28.25 8.49
N ARG A 33 34.11 -29.35 8.18
CA ARG A 33 34.01 -29.85 6.80
C ARG A 33 33.29 -28.86 5.88
N THR A 34 32.30 -28.14 6.42
CA THR A 34 31.56 -27.12 5.64
C THR A 34 32.50 -25.99 5.20
N LYS A 35 33.43 -25.56 6.06
CA LYS A 35 34.44 -24.57 5.72
C LYS A 35 35.28 -25.01 4.52
N GLU A 36 35.80 -26.25 4.54
CA GLU A 36 36.60 -26.78 3.43
C GLU A 36 35.82 -26.85 2.12
N LEU A 37 34.54 -27.25 2.17
CA LEU A 37 33.65 -27.22 1.01
C LEU A 37 33.48 -25.79 0.47
N LEU A 38 33.23 -24.82 1.35
CA LEU A 38 33.03 -23.43 0.98
C LEU A 38 34.26 -22.84 0.29
N ASP A 39 35.46 -23.13 0.78
CA ASP A 39 36.70 -22.66 0.14
C ASP A 39 36.90 -23.28 -1.25
N LYS A 40 36.62 -24.59 -1.41
CA LYS A 40 36.64 -25.25 -2.72
C LYS A 40 35.60 -24.67 -3.67
N MET A 41 34.37 -24.47 -3.21
CA MET A 41 33.29 -23.87 -3.99
C MET A 41 33.60 -22.43 -4.41
N LYS A 42 34.23 -21.64 -3.52
CA LYS A 42 34.67 -20.28 -3.82
C LYS A 42 35.69 -20.27 -4.95
N ASN A 43 36.73 -21.10 -4.86
CA ASN A 43 37.78 -21.18 -5.88
C ASN A 43 37.21 -21.68 -7.21
N PHE A 44 36.39 -22.74 -7.18
CA PHE A 44 35.66 -23.23 -8.35
C PHE A 44 34.77 -22.14 -8.97
N GLY A 45 34.01 -21.42 -8.16
CA GLY A 45 33.17 -20.31 -8.61
C GLY A 45 33.97 -19.22 -9.32
N PHE A 46 35.12 -18.81 -8.76
CA PHE A 46 35.96 -17.78 -9.36
C PHE A 46 36.65 -18.22 -10.66
N THR A 47 37.13 -19.47 -10.74
CA THR A 47 37.77 -19.96 -11.97
C THR A 47 36.76 -20.00 -13.12
N TYR A 48 35.59 -20.61 -12.91
CA TYR A 48 34.56 -20.70 -13.95
C TYR A 48 33.89 -19.36 -14.25
N ALA A 49 33.74 -18.45 -13.27
CA ALA A 49 33.29 -17.09 -13.53
C ALA A 49 34.26 -16.31 -14.44
N THR A 50 35.57 -16.56 -14.31
CA THR A 50 36.59 -15.93 -15.14
C THR A 50 36.59 -16.52 -16.55
N THR A 51 36.54 -17.85 -16.69
CA THR A 51 36.56 -18.51 -18.02
C THR A 51 35.30 -18.25 -18.83
N THR A 52 34.15 -18.06 -18.18
CA THR A 52 32.89 -17.73 -18.87
C THR A 52 32.89 -16.32 -19.46
N GLY A 53 33.73 -15.41 -18.98
CA GLY A 53 33.88 -14.07 -19.57
C GLY A 53 32.59 -13.24 -19.63
N LEU A 54 31.69 -13.42 -18.65
CA LEU A 54 30.39 -12.72 -18.63
C LEU A 54 30.58 -11.19 -18.59
N SER A 55 30.16 -10.54 -19.66
CA SER A 55 30.13 -9.07 -19.79
C SER A 55 28.69 -8.59 -20.00
N LEU A 56 28.42 -7.30 -19.82
CA LEU A 56 27.11 -6.70 -20.05
C LEU A 56 27.24 -5.53 -21.02
N GLY A 57 26.67 -5.68 -22.21
CA GLY A 57 26.61 -4.64 -23.24
C GLY A 57 25.21 -4.08 -23.48
N LEU A 58 25.12 -3.03 -24.31
CA LEU A 58 23.83 -2.46 -24.75
C LEU A 58 23.00 -3.43 -25.60
N GLY A 59 23.66 -4.39 -26.29
CA GLY A 59 23.02 -5.43 -27.09
C GLY A 59 22.22 -6.44 -26.25
N ASP A 60 22.67 -6.71 -25.03
CA ASP A 60 22.03 -7.67 -24.11
C ASP A 60 20.69 -7.15 -23.58
N LEU A 61 20.51 -5.83 -23.57
CA LEU A 61 19.31 -5.16 -23.10
C LEU A 61 18.15 -5.24 -24.12
N LYS A 62 17.63 -6.43 -24.41
CA LYS A 62 16.62 -6.67 -25.47
C LYS A 62 15.20 -6.25 -25.03
N ILE A 63 14.69 -5.13 -25.58
CA ILE A 63 13.35 -4.57 -25.28
C ILE A 63 12.24 -5.53 -25.75
N PRO A 64 11.23 -5.85 -24.91
CA PRO A 64 10.12 -6.69 -25.33
C PRO A 64 9.29 -6.00 -26.41
N SER A 65 9.09 -6.69 -27.54
CA SER A 65 8.26 -6.21 -28.65
C SER A 65 6.80 -5.96 -28.22
N SER A 66 6.32 -6.70 -27.22
CA SER A 66 4.98 -6.54 -26.63
C SER A 66 4.77 -5.18 -25.95
N LYS A 67 5.85 -4.48 -25.56
CA LYS A 67 5.77 -3.16 -24.90
C LYS A 67 4.99 -2.14 -25.71
N ALA A 68 5.32 -1.98 -26.99
CA ALA A 68 4.68 -0.98 -27.83
C ALA A 68 3.16 -1.22 -27.95
N ASN A 69 2.74 -2.49 -27.99
CA ASN A 69 1.35 -2.88 -28.07
C ASN A 69 0.60 -2.64 -26.75
N LEU A 70 1.22 -2.98 -25.61
CA LEU A 70 0.66 -2.75 -24.27
C LEU A 70 0.50 -1.26 -23.94
N VAL A 71 1.47 -0.43 -24.33
CA VAL A 71 1.38 1.03 -24.13
C VAL A 71 0.27 1.62 -25.02
N LYS A 72 0.22 1.27 -26.31
CA LYS A 72 -0.81 1.76 -27.23
C LYS A 72 -2.21 1.32 -26.83
N SER A 73 -2.40 0.09 -26.33
CA SER A 73 -3.69 -0.41 -25.87
C SER A 73 -4.17 0.36 -24.64
N SER A 74 -3.27 0.63 -23.71
CA SER A 74 -3.53 1.38 -22.48
C SER A 74 -3.87 2.84 -22.77
N GLU A 75 -3.15 3.49 -23.69
CA GLU A 75 -3.48 4.85 -24.13
C GLU A 75 -4.87 4.96 -24.78
N LYS A 76 -5.30 3.94 -25.54
CA LYS A 76 -6.67 3.89 -26.08
C LYS A 76 -7.72 3.76 -24.98
N ILE A 77 -7.44 3.01 -23.91
CA ILE A 77 -8.31 2.90 -22.74
C ILE A 77 -8.39 4.27 -22.04
N LEU A 78 -7.25 4.90 -21.78
CA LEU A 78 -7.19 6.24 -21.17
C LEU A 78 -7.89 7.31 -21.99
N PHE A 79 -7.79 7.25 -23.32
CA PHE A 79 -8.52 8.15 -24.19
C PHE A 79 -10.04 7.99 -24.04
N LYS A 80 -10.54 6.75 -23.89
CA LYS A 80 -11.95 6.51 -23.59
C LYS A 80 -12.30 7.10 -22.22
N THR A 81 -11.53 6.84 -21.19
CA THR A 81 -11.74 7.37 -19.82
C THR A 81 -11.76 8.90 -19.81
N ARG A 82 -10.84 9.56 -20.50
CA ARG A 82 -10.83 11.02 -20.66
C ARG A 82 -12.05 11.54 -21.41
N ASN A 83 -12.56 10.82 -22.41
CA ASN A 83 -13.82 11.17 -23.06
C ASN A 83 -15.01 10.99 -22.12
N ARG A 84 -15.01 9.98 -21.23
CA ARG A 84 -16.04 9.82 -20.20
C ARG A 84 -16.05 11.01 -19.23
N TYR A 85 -14.87 11.48 -18.83
CA TYR A 85 -14.72 12.69 -18.02
C TYR A 85 -15.23 13.95 -18.75
N LYS A 86 -14.86 14.15 -20.03
CA LYS A 86 -15.38 15.26 -20.85
C LYS A 86 -16.91 15.22 -21.00
N ASN A 87 -17.49 14.01 -20.99
CA ASN A 87 -18.92 13.76 -21.02
C ASN A 87 -19.61 13.88 -19.66
N GLY A 88 -18.87 14.16 -18.58
CA GLY A 88 -19.38 14.28 -17.22
C GLY A 88 -19.96 12.98 -16.65
N MET A 89 -19.40 11.83 -17.03
CA MET A 89 -19.83 10.52 -16.50
C MET A 89 -19.02 10.07 -15.28
N ILE A 90 -17.83 10.65 -15.09
CA ILE A 90 -16.86 10.25 -14.07
C ILE A 90 -16.25 11.52 -13.46
N ASN A 91 -15.93 11.46 -12.17
CA ASN A 91 -15.28 12.56 -11.45
C ASN A 91 -13.78 12.62 -11.75
N PHE A 92 -13.15 13.77 -11.52
CA PHE A 92 -11.71 13.93 -11.78
C PHE A 92 -10.84 12.96 -10.95
N ILE A 93 -11.21 12.69 -9.69
CA ILE A 93 -10.47 11.78 -8.81
C ILE A 93 -10.47 10.35 -9.36
N ASN A 94 -11.64 9.84 -9.72
CA ASN A 94 -11.79 8.52 -10.33
C ASN A 94 -10.94 8.38 -11.61
N VAL A 95 -10.79 9.45 -12.41
CA VAL A 95 -9.91 9.42 -13.59
C VAL A 95 -8.45 9.20 -13.19
N LEU A 96 -7.98 9.85 -12.13
CA LEU A 96 -6.60 9.69 -11.65
C LEU A 96 -6.36 8.31 -11.05
N ASP A 97 -7.34 7.76 -10.31
CA ASP A 97 -7.28 6.40 -9.78
C ASP A 97 -7.27 5.36 -10.91
N GLU A 98 -8.15 5.52 -11.90
CA GLU A 98 -8.21 4.64 -13.07
C GLU A 98 -6.91 4.74 -13.90
N GLU A 99 -6.37 5.95 -14.09
CA GLU A 99 -5.07 6.16 -14.73
C GLU A 99 -3.95 5.42 -13.99
N ARG A 100 -3.90 5.52 -12.65
CA ARG A 100 -2.91 4.82 -11.81
C ARG A 100 -3.02 3.31 -11.94
N ASP A 101 -4.23 2.76 -11.77
CA ASP A 101 -4.48 1.32 -11.81
C ASP A 101 -4.10 0.71 -13.15
N ILE A 102 -4.47 1.36 -14.26
CA ILE A 102 -4.11 0.90 -15.60
C ILE A 102 -2.58 0.81 -15.75
N TRP A 103 -1.85 1.85 -15.34
CA TRP A 103 -0.39 1.85 -15.46
C TRP A 103 0.28 0.85 -14.52
N ASN A 104 -0.26 0.60 -13.33
CA ASN A 104 0.22 -0.45 -12.44
C ASN A 104 0.12 -1.83 -13.08
N VAL A 105 -1.03 -2.13 -13.70
CA VAL A 105 -1.23 -3.41 -14.37
C VAL A 105 -0.28 -3.57 -15.56
N VAL A 106 -0.09 -2.52 -16.36
CA VAL A 106 0.87 -2.53 -17.47
C VAL A 106 2.29 -2.80 -16.95
N ASN A 107 2.66 -2.17 -15.83
CA ASN A 107 3.98 -2.30 -15.23
C ASN A 107 4.26 -3.74 -14.75
N GLU A 108 3.29 -4.41 -14.12
CA GLU A 108 3.42 -5.81 -13.69
C GLU A 108 3.38 -6.79 -14.88
N ASN A 109 2.56 -6.53 -15.90
CA ASN A 109 2.57 -7.34 -17.12
C ASN A 109 3.93 -7.24 -17.83
N LEU A 110 4.47 -6.03 -17.98
CA LEU A 110 5.80 -5.83 -18.56
C LEU A 110 6.92 -6.50 -17.79
N LYS A 111 6.78 -6.64 -16.47
CA LYS A 111 7.73 -7.38 -15.63
C LYS A 111 7.83 -8.84 -16.05
N LYS A 112 6.69 -9.53 -16.20
CA LYS A 112 6.61 -10.93 -16.65
C LYS A 112 7.10 -11.08 -18.09
N GLU A 113 6.65 -10.17 -18.96
CA GLU A 113 7.03 -10.13 -20.38
C GLU A 113 8.52 -9.92 -20.60
N SER A 114 9.17 -9.09 -19.77
CA SER A 114 10.62 -8.83 -19.89
C SER A 114 11.43 -10.11 -19.67
N ILE A 115 11.06 -10.95 -18.69
CA ILE A 115 11.72 -12.24 -18.44
C ILE A 115 11.45 -13.22 -19.59
N ASN A 116 10.19 -13.31 -20.03
CA ASN A 116 9.82 -14.20 -21.13
C ASN A 116 10.54 -13.82 -22.44
N ASN A 117 10.70 -12.53 -22.71
CA ASN A 117 11.43 -12.06 -23.88
C ASN A 117 12.92 -12.42 -23.81
N LEU A 118 13.56 -12.27 -22.65
CA LEU A 118 14.95 -12.70 -22.47
C LEU A 118 15.08 -14.20 -22.69
N ARG A 119 14.19 -15.01 -22.12
CA ARG A 119 14.12 -16.48 -22.32
C ARG A 119 14.02 -16.88 -23.79
N GLN A 120 13.14 -16.24 -24.54
CA GLN A 120 12.85 -16.58 -25.93
C GLN A 120 13.93 -16.07 -26.89
N SER A 121 14.51 -14.91 -26.60
CA SER A 121 15.47 -14.28 -27.50
C SER A 121 16.86 -14.88 -27.39
N ASP A 122 17.36 -15.10 -26.17
CA ASP A 122 18.68 -15.66 -25.93
C ASP A 122 18.78 -16.19 -24.50
N PHE A 123 18.81 -17.52 -24.37
CA PHE A 123 18.93 -18.20 -23.09
C PHE A 123 20.27 -17.91 -22.38
N LEU A 124 21.33 -17.62 -23.13
CA LEU A 124 22.66 -17.36 -22.60
C LEU A 124 22.93 -15.87 -22.36
N ASN A 125 21.92 -15.01 -22.51
CA ASN A 125 22.04 -13.58 -22.28
C ASN A 125 22.61 -13.30 -20.87
N PRO A 126 23.72 -12.55 -20.75
CA PRO A 126 24.35 -12.27 -19.45
C PRO A 126 23.40 -11.64 -18.42
N LEU A 127 22.52 -10.73 -18.85
CA LEU A 127 21.54 -10.11 -17.95
C LEU A 127 20.55 -11.14 -17.40
N TYR A 128 20.10 -12.06 -18.25
CA TYR A 128 19.20 -13.13 -17.85
C TYR A 128 19.87 -14.08 -16.85
N SER A 129 21.11 -14.48 -17.12
CA SER A 129 21.93 -15.33 -16.24
C SER A 129 22.17 -14.68 -14.86
N MET A 130 22.54 -13.39 -14.82
CA MET A 130 22.79 -12.66 -13.56
C MET A 130 21.52 -12.55 -12.68
N THR A 131 20.36 -12.37 -13.32
CA THR A 131 19.10 -12.10 -12.62
C THR A 131 18.40 -13.36 -12.16
N LEU A 132 18.48 -14.46 -12.92
CA LEU A 132 17.96 -15.76 -12.49
C LEU A 132 18.83 -16.45 -11.45
N SER A 133 20.15 -16.42 -11.61
CA SER A 133 21.08 -16.97 -10.61
C SER A 133 20.94 -16.28 -9.25
N GLY A 134 20.38 -15.06 -9.23
CA GLY A 134 20.29 -14.22 -8.05
C GLY A 134 21.64 -13.65 -7.61
N ALA A 135 22.65 -13.70 -8.50
CA ALA A 135 23.98 -13.14 -8.25
C ALA A 135 23.91 -11.61 -8.11
N ARG A 136 23.28 -10.93 -9.08
CA ARG A 136 23.05 -9.48 -9.03
C ARG A 136 21.87 -9.10 -9.92
N GLY A 137 21.06 -8.16 -9.42
CA GLY A 137 19.89 -7.67 -10.14
C GLY A 137 18.60 -8.32 -9.67
N SER A 138 17.58 -7.50 -9.47
CA SER A 138 16.21 -7.96 -9.26
C SER A 138 15.41 -7.83 -10.55
N ILE A 139 14.37 -8.64 -10.69
CA ILE A 139 13.41 -8.55 -11.81
C ILE A 139 12.86 -7.12 -11.96
N THR A 140 12.66 -6.42 -10.84
CA THR A 140 12.23 -5.02 -10.81
C THR A 140 13.26 -4.06 -11.40
N GLN A 141 14.56 -4.31 -11.22
CA GLN A 141 15.63 -3.51 -11.85
C GLN A 141 15.73 -3.80 -13.35
N VAL A 142 15.63 -5.08 -13.76
CA VAL A 142 15.60 -5.47 -15.18
C VAL A 142 14.44 -4.79 -15.92
N LYS A 143 13.27 -4.74 -15.29
CA LYS A 143 12.09 -4.04 -15.82
C LYS A 143 12.37 -2.56 -16.08
N GLN A 144 13.12 -1.88 -15.21
CA GLN A 144 13.46 -0.46 -15.40
C GLN A 144 14.49 -0.27 -16.54
N LEU A 145 15.38 -1.24 -16.74
CA LEU A 145 16.37 -1.20 -17.84
C LEU A 145 15.72 -1.41 -19.22
N ILE A 146 14.81 -2.38 -19.33
CA ILE A 146 14.34 -2.90 -20.62
C ILE A 146 12.83 -2.70 -20.85
N GLY A 147 12.01 -2.71 -19.81
CA GLY A 147 10.56 -2.58 -19.88
C GLY A 147 10.11 -1.12 -19.87
N MET A 148 9.66 -0.66 -18.71
CA MET A 148 9.32 0.75 -18.43
C MET A 148 9.75 1.07 -17.02
N ARG A 149 10.07 2.34 -16.74
CA ARG A 149 10.40 2.74 -15.37
C ARG A 149 9.17 2.80 -14.45
N GLY A 150 8.00 3.17 -14.99
CA GLY A 150 6.73 3.07 -14.28
C GLY A 150 6.27 4.37 -13.61
N LEU A 151 5.39 4.25 -12.61
CA LEU A 151 4.87 5.37 -11.83
C LEU A 151 5.85 5.77 -10.72
N MET A 152 6.06 7.08 -10.56
CA MET A 152 6.95 7.64 -9.54
C MET A 152 6.15 8.27 -8.38
N SER A 153 6.80 8.48 -7.23
CA SER A 153 6.24 9.27 -6.13
C SER A 153 6.82 10.69 -6.06
N ASP A 154 6.00 11.62 -5.57
CA ASP A 154 6.44 12.97 -5.22
C ASP A 154 7.22 12.98 -3.88
N SER A 155 7.72 14.15 -3.47
CA SER A 155 8.44 14.32 -2.20
C SER A 155 7.57 14.04 -0.97
N GLN A 156 6.24 14.08 -1.08
CA GLN A 156 5.30 13.76 -0.01
C GLN A 156 4.94 12.27 0.03
N GLY A 157 5.36 11.48 -0.97
CA GLY A 157 5.04 10.06 -1.11
C GLY A 157 3.73 9.76 -1.85
N ASN A 158 3.11 10.76 -2.46
CA ASN A 158 1.95 10.53 -3.31
C ASN A 158 2.40 10.00 -4.67
N VAL A 159 1.65 9.05 -5.22
CA VAL A 159 1.92 8.53 -6.57
C VAL A 159 1.55 9.59 -7.60
N ILE A 160 2.52 9.98 -8.43
CA ILE A 160 2.30 10.88 -9.54
C ILE A 160 1.63 10.07 -10.66
N PRO A 161 0.41 10.41 -11.11
CA PRO A 161 -0.31 9.69 -12.17
C PRO A 161 0.26 10.00 -13.57
N PHE A 162 1.57 10.21 -13.66
CA PHE A 162 2.33 10.41 -14.87
C PHE A 162 3.41 9.32 -14.95
N PRO A 163 3.21 8.27 -15.76
CA PRO A 163 4.17 7.17 -15.86
C PRO A 163 5.34 7.56 -16.76
N ILE A 164 6.53 7.11 -16.38
CA ILE A 164 7.71 7.10 -17.24
C ILE A 164 7.61 5.87 -18.13
N LYS A 165 7.28 6.10 -19.41
CA LYS A 165 7.04 5.04 -20.40
C LYS A 165 8.34 4.52 -20.99
N THR A 166 9.35 5.38 -21.04
CA THR A 166 10.71 5.07 -21.45
C THR A 166 11.41 4.18 -20.42
N ASN A 167 12.45 3.49 -20.86
CA ASN A 167 13.35 2.69 -20.03
C ASN A 167 14.78 3.29 -20.07
N PHE A 168 15.70 2.78 -19.25
CA PHE A 168 17.07 3.31 -19.23
C PHE A 168 17.84 3.07 -20.54
N LYS A 169 17.51 2.03 -21.31
CA LYS A 169 18.11 1.80 -22.63
C LYS A 169 17.67 2.85 -23.67
N GLU A 170 16.40 3.21 -23.68
CA GLU A 170 15.80 4.19 -24.59
C GLU A 170 16.21 5.63 -24.22
N GLY A 171 16.54 5.86 -22.94
CA GLY A 171 16.79 7.20 -22.41
C GLY A 171 15.52 7.87 -21.89
N LEU A 172 15.69 8.83 -20.97
CA LEU A 172 14.58 9.56 -20.34
C LEU A 172 14.49 10.98 -20.91
N ASN A 173 13.28 11.43 -21.21
CA ASN A 173 13.05 12.85 -21.54
C ASN A 173 13.30 13.76 -20.33
N ILE A 174 13.55 15.05 -20.55
CA ILE A 174 13.79 16.03 -19.46
C ILE A 174 12.67 15.98 -18.40
N THR A 175 11.42 15.91 -18.84
CA THR A 175 10.25 15.84 -17.95
C THR A 175 10.19 14.52 -17.17
N GLU A 176 10.44 13.39 -17.83
CA GLU A 176 10.48 12.06 -17.19
C GLU A 176 11.63 11.95 -16.20
N TYR A 177 12.82 12.47 -16.55
CA TYR A 177 13.98 12.54 -15.67
C TYR A 177 13.66 13.35 -14.42
N PHE A 178 13.10 14.56 -14.58
CA PHE A 178 12.75 15.45 -13.47
C PHE A 178 11.69 14.84 -12.54
N VAL A 179 10.66 14.19 -13.08
CA VAL A 179 9.65 13.44 -12.28
C VAL A 179 10.32 12.33 -11.48
N SER A 180 11.31 11.65 -12.07
CA SER A 180 12.08 10.61 -11.39
C SER A 180 12.95 11.14 -10.25
N CYS A 181 13.44 12.38 -10.35
CA CYS A 181 14.28 13.00 -9.32
C CYS A 181 13.56 13.18 -7.98
N TYR A 182 12.24 13.45 -7.98
CA TYR A 182 11.47 13.58 -6.74
C TYR A 182 11.54 12.31 -5.90
N GLY A 183 11.24 11.17 -6.53
CA GLY A 183 11.26 9.87 -5.88
C GLY A 183 12.67 9.47 -5.43
N ALA A 184 13.68 9.69 -6.28
CA ALA A 184 15.07 9.39 -5.96
C ALA A 184 15.59 10.24 -4.78
N ARG A 185 15.35 11.56 -4.80
CA ARG A 185 15.76 12.47 -3.71
C ARG A 185 15.07 12.11 -2.40
N LYS A 186 13.76 11.80 -2.43
CA LYS A 186 13.03 11.31 -1.26
C LYS A 186 13.68 10.03 -0.72
N GLY A 187 14.02 9.06 -1.57
CA GLY A 187 14.68 7.82 -1.18
C GLY A 187 16.04 8.04 -0.50
N LEU A 188 16.84 8.99 -0.98
CA LEU A 188 18.13 9.38 -0.37
C LEU A 188 17.93 9.99 1.03
N ILE A 189 17.02 10.96 1.14
CA ILE A 189 16.71 11.64 2.41
C ILE A 189 16.14 10.65 3.43
N ASP A 190 15.20 9.80 3.01
CA ASP A 190 14.60 8.79 3.86
C ASP A 190 15.64 7.80 4.39
N THR A 191 16.59 7.39 3.55
CA THR A 191 17.68 6.50 3.97
C THR A 191 18.58 7.19 5.01
N ALA A 192 18.96 8.45 4.77
CA ALA A 192 19.79 9.22 5.69
C ALA A 192 19.12 9.47 7.05
N LEU A 193 17.83 9.79 7.09
CA LEU A 193 17.11 10.08 8.34
C LEU A 193 16.69 8.80 9.09
N LYS A 194 16.20 7.78 8.38
CA LYS A 194 15.59 6.61 9.03
C LYS A 194 16.63 5.61 9.53
N THR A 195 17.85 5.62 8.99
CA THR A 195 18.98 4.86 9.54
C THR A 195 19.30 5.26 10.98
N ALA A 196 19.27 6.56 11.30
CA ALA A 196 19.44 7.06 12.66
C ALA A 196 18.34 6.53 13.60
N ASN A 197 17.07 6.53 13.17
CA ASN A 197 15.95 5.99 13.94
C ASN A 197 16.09 4.48 14.20
N ALA A 198 16.55 3.71 13.22
CA ALA A 198 16.80 2.27 13.37
C ALA A 198 17.93 1.99 14.37
N GLY A 199 19.02 2.76 14.30
CA GLY A 199 20.10 2.68 15.28
C GLY A 199 19.63 3.03 16.69
N TYR A 200 18.83 4.09 16.85
CA TYR A 200 18.26 4.49 18.13
C TYR A 200 17.29 3.45 18.70
N LEU A 201 16.43 2.83 17.87
CA LEU A 201 15.57 1.72 18.29
C LEU A 201 16.40 0.52 18.75
N THR A 202 17.46 0.18 18.02
CA THR A 202 18.38 -0.91 18.40
C THR A 202 19.03 -0.62 19.75
N ARG A 203 19.49 0.61 19.98
CA ARG A 203 20.02 1.06 21.27
C ARG A 203 18.99 0.83 22.38
N ARG A 204 17.75 1.31 22.22
CA ARG A 204 16.67 1.09 23.22
C ARG A 204 16.47 -0.39 23.52
N MET A 205 16.34 -1.25 22.51
CA MET A 205 16.17 -2.69 22.70
C MET A 205 17.33 -3.31 23.49
N ILE A 206 18.58 -2.92 23.20
CA ILE A 206 19.76 -3.40 23.94
C ILE A 206 19.65 -3.02 25.43
N TYR A 207 19.36 -1.76 25.75
CA TYR A 207 19.22 -1.32 27.14
C TYR A 207 18.06 -2.02 27.86
N THR A 208 16.96 -2.34 27.18
CA THR A 208 15.86 -3.13 27.78
C THR A 208 16.22 -4.60 28.00
N ALA A 209 17.02 -5.19 27.11
CA ALA A 209 17.26 -6.62 27.09
C ALA A 209 18.60 -7.04 27.72
N GLN A 210 19.46 -6.10 28.15
CA GLN A 210 20.81 -6.39 28.64
C GLN A 210 20.84 -7.36 29.83
N ASN A 211 19.80 -7.38 30.67
CA ASN A 211 19.71 -8.27 31.85
C ASN A 211 19.26 -9.70 31.49
N LEU A 212 18.92 -9.98 30.22
CA LEU A 212 18.53 -11.31 29.75
C LEU A 212 19.75 -12.16 29.39
N ILE A 213 20.38 -12.71 30.42
CA ILE A 213 21.49 -13.65 30.33
C ILE A 213 21.00 -15.05 30.71
N VAL A 214 21.52 -16.10 30.07
CA VAL A 214 21.20 -17.47 30.46
C VAL A 214 21.92 -17.84 31.76
N LYS A 215 21.24 -17.69 32.90
CA LYS A 215 21.84 -17.88 34.23
C LYS A 215 21.74 -19.32 34.78
N ARG A 216 20.69 -20.07 34.40
CA ARG A 216 20.44 -21.43 34.92
C ARG A 216 20.03 -22.37 33.80
N SER A 217 20.24 -23.68 33.99
CA SER A 217 19.78 -24.71 33.04
C SER A 217 18.25 -24.79 33.00
N ASP A 218 17.61 -25.01 34.15
CA ASP A 218 16.16 -25.03 34.29
C ASP A 218 15.66 -24.03 35.36
N CYS A 219 14.46 -23.49 35.13
CA CYS A 219 13.68 -22.74 36.11
C CYS A 219 12.55 -23.57 36.76
N PHE A 220 12.38 -24.83 36.34
CA PHE A 220 11.34 -25.75 36.83
C PHE A 220 9.91 -25.18 36.68
N THR A 221 9.69 -24.38 35.65
CA THR A 221 8.37 -23.82 35.36
C THR A 221 7.37 -24.91 35.00
N LYS A 222 6.16 -24.81 35.58
CA LYS A 222 5.00 -25.63 35.22
C LYS A 222 4.24 -25.04 34.01
N TYR A 223 4.50 -23.76 33.70
CA TYR A 223 3.84 -23.05 32.62
C TYR A 223 4.36 -23.49 31.25
N ASN A 224 3.44 -23.57 30.30
CA ASN A 224 3.70 -24.03 28.95
C ASN A 224 2.84 -23.24 27.97
N THR A 225 3.31 -23.14 26.73
CA THR A 225 2.56 -22.51 25.65
C THR A 225 2.05 -23.62 24.73
N CYS A 226 0.74 -23.68 24.52
CA CYS A 226 0.13 -24.61 23.56
C CYS A 226 0.28 -24.08 22.14
N VAL A 227 0.76 -24.93 21.23
CA VAL A 227 0.82 -24.69 19.78
C VAL A 227 -0.02 -25.74 19.08
N LEU A 228 -1.02 -25.29 18.33
CA LEU A 228 -1.88 -26.15 17.51
C LEU A 228 -1.17 -26.55 16.20
N LEU A 229 -1.26 -27.82 15.82
CA LEU A 229 -0.64 -28.38 14.61
C LEU A 229 -1.65 -28.81 13.53
N GLN A 230 -2.92 -29.01 13.87
CA GLN A 230 -3.93 -29.56 12.96
C GLN A 230 -4.36 -28.60 11.83
N ASN A 231 -4.69 -29.20 10.67
CA ASN A 231 -5.35 -28.60 9.49
C ASN A 231 -4.61 -27.44 8.81
N GLN A 232 -3.29 -27.55 8.68
CA GLN A 232 -2.49 -26.51 8.06
C GLN A 232 -2.07 -26.84 6.63
N ASP A 233 -2.12 -25.82 5.77
CA ASP A 233 -1.59 -25.89 4.41
C ASP A 233 -0.10 -26.22 4.44
N LYS A 234 0.44 -26.77 3.33
CA LYS A 234 1.86 -27.13 3.23
C LYS A 234 2.80 -25.94 3.54
N GLU A 235 2.36 -24.72 3.22
CA GLU A 235 3.11 -23.49 3.52
C GLU A 235 3.11 -23.18 5.01
N GLU A 236 1.96 -23.28 5.67
CA GLU A 236 1.80 -23.07 7.11
C GLU A 236 2.60 -24.08 7.93
N LEU A 237 2.57 -25.37 7.52
CA LEU A 237 3.38 -26.41 8.14
C LEU A 237 4.88 -26.08 8.09
N LYS A 238 5.35 -25.49 6.98
CA LYS A 238 6.74 -25.04 6.86
C LYS A 238 7.05 -23.91 7.84
N PHE A 239 6.13 -22.97 8.01
CA PHE A 239 6.28 -21.89 9.00
C PHE A 239 6.27 -22.40 10.44
N LEU A 240 5.36 -23.33 10.77
CA LEU A 240 5.35 -23.98 12.09
C LEU A 240 6.63 -24.75 12.37
N LYS A 241 7.15 -25.46 11.36
CA LYS A 241 8.44 -26.14 11.47
C LYS A 241 9.56 -25.16 11.83
N GLU A 242 9.66 -24.05 11.12
CA GLU A 242 10.64 -22.99 11.41
C GLU A 242 10.45 -22.40 12.82
N LYS A 243 9.21 -22.33 13.33
CA LYS A 243 8.86 -21.80 14.66
C LYS A 243 9.21 -22.74 15.82
N LEU A 244 9.05 -24.05 15.62
CA LEU A 244 9.21 -25.07 16.66
C LEU A 244 10.64 -25.61 16.76
N ILE A 245 11.41 -25.61 15.66
CA ILE A 245 12.79 -26.11 15.67
C ILE A 245 13.63 -25.38 16.73
N GLY A 246 14.30 -26.19 17.56
CA GLY A 246 15.18 -25.73 18.64
C GLY A 246 14.46 -25.21 19.88
N ARG A 247 13.14 -25.38 19.99
CA ARG A 247 12.43 -25.22 21.26
C ARG A 247 12.43 -26.53 22.04
N VAL A 248 12.07 -26.48 23.32
CA VAL A 248 12.01 -27.65 24.20
C VAL A 248 10.57 -27.97 24.56
N LEU A 249 10.22 -29.26 24.54
CA LEU A 249 8.90 -29.75 24.95
C LEU A 249 8.69 -29.60 26.46
N ALA A 250 7.51 -29.12 26.85
CA ALA A 250 7.11 -29.00 28.24
C ALA A 250 6.45 -30.28 28.79
N LYS A 251 5.74 -31.03 27.94
CA LYS A 251 5.05 -32.28 28.31
C LYS A 251 5.56 -33.44 27.46
N THR A 252 5.56 -34.64 28.04
CA THR A 252 5.86 -35.90 27.34
C THR A 252 4.77 -36.16 26.30
N ILE A 253 5.17 -36.58 25.11
CA ILE A 253 4.24 -36.98 24.04
C ILE A 253 4.24 -38.50 23.95
N VAL A 254 3.09 -39.10 24.26
CA VAL A 254 2.87 -40.54 24.24
C VAL A 254 2.01 -40.90 23.03
N ASN A 255 2.35 -41.98 22.35
CA ASN A 255 1.52 -42.51 21.27
C ASN A 255 0.23 -43.09 21.86
N ALA A 256 -0.93 -42.54 21.48
CA ALA A 256 -2.23 -42.97 22.00
C ALA A 256 -2.54 -44.45 21.77
N LYS A 257 -1.96 -45.07 20.73
CA LYS A 257 -2.22 -46.47 20.36
C LYS A 257 -1.30 -47.48 21.06
N THR A 258 -0.05 -47.13 21.32
CA THR A 258 0.94 -48.09 21.85
C THR A 258 1.34 -47.81 23.29
N GLY A 259 1.05 -46.61 23.81
CA GLY A 259 1.55 -46.20 25.13
C GLY A 259 3.04 -45.83 25.14
N ASP A 260 3.74 -45.93 24.00
CA ASP A 260 5.16 -45.61 23.93
C ASP A 260 5.41 -44.11 24.00
N ILE A 261 6.42 -43.72 24.77
CA ILE A 261 6.91 -42.34 24.83
C ILE A 261 7.65 -42.05 23.52
N LEU A 262 7.07 -41.17 22.69
CA LEU A 262 7.70 -40.77 21.42
C LEU A 262 8.78 -39.73 21.63
N VAL A 263 8.51 -38.77 22.52
CA VAL A 263 9.40 -37.66 22.88
C VAL A 263 9.17 -37.30 24.34
N SER A 264 10.25 -37.19 25.12
CA SER A 264 10.16 -36.89 26.55
C SER A 264 10.01 -35.39 26.84
N ALA A 265 9.47 -35.04 28.02
CA ALA A 265 9.49 -33.66 28.49
C ALA A 265 10.94 -33.21 28.73
N GLY A 266 11.27 -31.97 28.37
CA GLY A 266 12.64 -31.46 28.43
C GLY A 266 13.49 -31.79 27.20
N GLN A 267 12.99 -32.60 26.26
CA GLN A 267 13.69 -32.87 25.00
C GLN A 267 13.47 -31.74 23.98
N ASP A 268 14.52 -31.43 23.23
CA ASP A 268 14.54 -30.42 22.19
C ASP A 268 13.91 -30.91 20.86
N ILE A 269 13.31 -29.96 20.14
CA ILE A 269 12.65 -30.20 18.86
C ILE A 269 13.67 -30.06 17.73
N CYS A 270 14.28 -31.17 17.34
CA CYS A 270 15.11 -31.29 16.15
C CYS A 270 14.28 -31.76 14.93
N ASN A 271 14.90 -31.82 13.74
CA ASN A 271 14.21 -32.32 12.54
C ASN A 271 13.64 -33.75 12.69
N TYR A 272 14.28 -34.58 13.52
CA TYR A 272 13.85 -35.95 13.78
C TYR A 272 12.64 -36.00 14.74
N THR A 273 12.70 -35.29 15.87
CA THR A 273 11.58 -35.23 16.82
C THR A 273 10.37 -34.51 16.21
N PHE A 274 10.59 -33.46 15.43
CA PHE A 274 9.51 -32.77 14.70
C PHE A 274 8.69 -33.73 13.84
N LYS A 275 9.32 -34.66 13.09
CA LYS A 275 8.60 -35.64 12.26
C LYS A 275 7.67 -36.55 13.08
N LYS A 276 8.03 -36.87 14.32
CA LYS A 276 7.18 -37.66 15.22
C LYS A 276 5.99 -36.84 15.74
N ILE A 277 6.22 -35.54 15.96
CA ILE A 277 5.27 -34.62 16.59
C ILE A 277 4.18 -34.13 15.62
N ILE A 278 4.46 -34.06 14.31
CA ILE A 278 3.51 -33.56 13.29
C ILE A 278 2.12 -34.23 13.36
N ASN A 279 2.06 -35.50 13.75
CA ASN A 279 0.80 -36.26 13.77
C ASN A 279 -0.11 -35.92 14.97
N PHE A 280 0.37 -35.11 15.92
CA PHE A 280 -0.39 -34.76 17.13
C PHE A 280 -1.22 -33.48 16.92
N PRO A 281 -2.38 -33.34 17.60
CA PRO A 281 -3.23 -32.16 17.52
C PRO A 281 -2.54 -30.88 18.01
N GLU A 282 -1.88 -30.99 19.15
CA GLU A 282 -1.32 -29.87 19.89
C GLU A 282 -0.01 -30.28 20.57
N VAL A 283 0.84 -29.28 20.81
CA VAL A 283 2.15 -29.47 21.45
C VAL A 283 2.36 -28.38 22.49
N TYR A 284 2.83 -28.81 23.66
CA TYR A 284 3.18 -27.92 24.75
C TYR A 284 4.68 -27.64 24.73
N ILE A 285 5.06 -26.39 24.50
CA ILE A 285 6.45 -25.95 24.43
C ILE A 285 6.80 -25.02 25.59
N ARG A 286 8.09 -24.98 25.95
CA ARG A 286 8.65 -23.93 26.79
C ARG A 286 9.03 -22.72 25.93
N THR A 287 8.78 -21.54 26.49
CA THR A 287 9.04 -20.25 25.85
C THR A 287 9.70 -19.30 26.86
N PRO A 288 10.37 -18.23 26.41
CA PRO A 288 10.95 -17.23 27.30
C PRO A 288 9.93 -16.60 28.25
N PHE A 289 8.67 -16.43 27.81
CA PHE A 289 7.57 -15.88 28.63
C PHE A 289 7.30 -16.70 29.88
N ASN A 290 7.35 -18.03 29.77
CA ASN A 290 7.02 -18.94 30.86
C ASN A 290 8.15 -19.08 31.90
N CYS A 291 9.30 -18.43 31.69
CA CYS A 291 10.45 -18.54 32.57
C CYS A 291 10.24 -17.71 33.86
N VAL A 292 10.24 -18.42 34.99
CA VAL A 292 9.97 -17.92 36.36
C VAL A 292 11.22 -17.33 37.03
N LEU A 293 12.37 -17.30 36.35
CA LEU A 293 13.57 -16.67 36.92
C LEU A 293 13.34 -15.16 37.14
N MET A 294 13.80 -14.68 38.30
CA MET A 294 13.71 -13.26 38.70
C MET A 294 14.57 -12.39 37.78
N GLU A 295 15.78 -12.84 37.50
CA GLU A 295 16.71 -12.21 36.58
C GLU A 295 17.27 -13.24 35.61
N GLY A 296 17.41 -12.84 34.35
CA GLY A 296 17.89 -13.72 33.29
C GLY A 296 16.86 -14.76 32.85
N ILE A 297 17.32 -15.75 32.09
CA ILE A 297 16.49 -16.78 31.45
C ILE A 297 17.11 -18.16 31.65
N CYS A 298 16.25 -19.18 31.67
CA CYS A 298 16.68 -20.57 31.76
C CYS A 298 17.05 -21.13 30.38
N GLN A 299 18.07 -21.98 30.32
CA GLN A 299 18.55 -22.62 29.09
C GLN A 299 17.42 -23.35 28.36
N ILE A 300 16.59 -24.09 29.10
CA ILE A 300 15.47 -24.85 28.52
C ILE A 300 14.35 -23.94 27.97
N CYS A 301 14.13 -22.79 28.59
CA CYS A 301 13.08 -21.84 28.22
C CYS A 301 13.41 -21.13 26.91
N TYR A 302 14.70 -20.92 26.64
CA TYR A 302 15.19 -20.33 25.41
C TYR A 302 15.41 -21.40 24.30
N GLY A 303 15.97 -22.55 24.68
CA GLY A 303 16.29 -23.65 23.77
C GLY A 303 17.60 -23.45 23.02
N TRP A 304 17.59 -23.65 21.70
CA TRP A 304 18.80 -23.64 20.87
C TRP A 304 19.34 -22.24 20.58
N ASN A 305 20.67 -22.14 20.55
CA ASN A 305 21.37 -21.11 19.80
C ASN A 305 21.17 -21.40 18.30
N LEU A 306 20.50 -20.48 17.60
CA LEU A 306 20.19 -20.64 16.18
C LEU A 306 21.44 -20.63 15.29
N ALA A 307 22.56 -20.06 15.75
CA ALA A 307 23.80 -20.03 15.00
C ALA A 307 24.48 -21.41 14.94
N CYS A 308 24.49 -22.14 16.06
CA CYS A 308 25.15 -23.44 16.17
C CYS A 308 24.20 -24.64 15.99
N GLY A 309 22.89 -24.45 16.16
CA GLY A 309 21.91 -25.55 16.14
C GLY A 309 22.01 -26.48 17.35
N LYS A 310 22.46 -25.95 18.49
CA LYS A 310 22.63 -26.67 19.77
C LYS A 310 21.99 -25.87 20.90
N MET A 311 21.74 -26.49 22.04
CA MET A 311 21.30 -25.79 23.26
C MET A 311 22.24 -24.64 23.60
N VAL A 312 21.68 -23.48 24.00
CA VAL A 312 22.46 -22.30 24.40
C VAL A 312 23.41 -22.60 25.56
N GLU A 313 24.59 -21.98 25.58
CA GLU A 313 25.53 -22.11 26.68
C GLU A 313 25.13 -21.22 27.88
N LEU A 314 25.45 -21.67 29.10
CA LEU A 314 25.25 -20.84 30.29
C LEU A 314 26.17 -19.61 30.23
N GLY A 315 25.64 -18.46 30.60
CA GLY A 315 26.32 -17.16 30.50
C GLY A 315 26.10 -16.42 29.17
N GLU A 316 25.42 -17.01 28.18
CA GLU A 316 25.18 -16.35 26.89
C GLU A 316 24.18 -15.18 27.01
N CYS A 317 24.53 -14.02 26.45
CA CYS A 317 23.73 -12.79 26.44
C CYS A 317 22.61 -12.83 25.37
N VAL A 318 21.62 -13.69 25.57
CA VAL A 318 20.51 -13.87 24.60
C VAL A 318 19.69 -12.59 24.36
N GLY A 319 19.60 -11.69 25.34
CA GLY A 319 18.90 -10.40 25.18
C GLY A 319 19.54 -9.47 24.17
N ILE A 320 20.87 -9.28 24.24
CA ILE A 320 21.61 -8.44 23.29
C ILE A 320 21.55 -9.05 21.89
N LEU A 321 21.73 -10.37 21.78
CA LEU A 321 21.61 -11.08 20.52
C LEU A 321 20.22 -10.91 19.88
N ALA A 322 19.16 -10.96 20.70
CA ALA A 322 17.81 -10.71 20.23
C ALA A 322 17.60 -9.26 19.75
N ALA A 323 18.06 -8.28 20.52
CA ALA A 323 17.97 -6.87 20.14
C ALA A 323 18.69 -6.57 18.82
N GLN A 324 19.89 -7.15 18.61
CA GLN A 324 20.64 -7.04 17.37
C GLN A 324 19.96 -7.76 16.20
N SER A 325 19.44 -8.97 16.44
CA SER A 325 18.72 -9.76 15.43
C SER A 325 17.44 -9.08 14.92
N ILE A 326 16.88 -8.16 15.70
CA ILE A 326 15.73 -7.33 15.30
C ILE A 326 16.20 -6.00 14.69
N GLY A 327 17.21 -5.38 15.30
CA GLY A 327 17.73 -4.07 14.95
C GLY A 327 18.47 -4.03 13.61
N GLU A 328 19.37 -4.98 13.36
CA GLU A 328 20.19 -5.02 12.14
C GLU A 328 19.35 -5.22 10.87
N PRO A 329 18.39 -6.16 10.78
CA PRO A 329 17.49 -6.19 9.63
C PRO A 329 16.65 -4.92 9.53
N GLY A 330 16.31 -4.29 10.66
CA GLY A 330 15.63 -3.00 10.71
C GLY A 330 16.40 -1.89 9.97
N THR A 331 17.71 -1.76 10.21
CA THR A 331 18.57 -0.81 9.48
C THR A 331 18.67 -1.17 7.99
N GLN A 332 18.82 -2.46 7.66
CA GLN A 332 18.87 -2.91 6.26
C GLN A 332 17.59 -2.58 5.49
N LEU A 333 16.41 -2.68 6.12
CA LEU A 333 15.14 -2.28 5.50
C LEU A 333 15.13 -0.80 5.14
N THR A 334 15.69 0.06 6.00
CA THR A 334 15.83 1.50 5.71
C THR A 334 16.81 1.77 4.58
N MET A 335 17.84 0.93 4.39
CA MET A 335 18.79 1.09 3.29
C MET A 335 18.25 0.57 1.96
N ARG A 336 17.40 -0.47 1.95
CA ARG A 336 16.80 -1.00 0.71
C ARG A 336 15.93 0.02 -0.04
N THR A 337 15.48 1.09 0.63
CA THR A 337 14.79 2.19 -0.06
C THR A 337 15.66 3.04 -0.94
N PHE A 338 16.99 2.90 -0.89
CA PHE A 338 17.83 3.50 -1.91
C PHE A 338 17.50 2.95 -3.31
N HIS A 339 17.30 1.63 -3.42
CA HIS A 339 17.11 0.95 -4.71
C HIS A 339 15.66 0.96 -5.20
N THR A 340 14.71 1.20 -4.31
CA THR A 340 13.27 1.27 -4.63
C THR A 340 12.71 2.69 -4.55
N GLY A 341 13.46 3.61 -3.93
CA GLY A 341 13.07 4.96 -3.57
C GLY A 341 12.55 5.74 -4.76
N GLY A 342 11.23 5.93 -4.76
CA GLY A 342 10.53 6.66 -5.81
C GLY A 342 9.71 5.81 -6.75
N VAL A 343 10.02 4.52 -6.95
CA VAL A 343 9.30 3.67 -7.90
C VAL A 343 8.13 3.00 -7.20
N PHE A 344 6.92 3.30 -7.66
CA PHE A 344 5.72 2.68 -7.12
C PHE A 344 5.60 1.24 -7.61
N SER A 345 5.51 0.31 -6.66
CA SER A 345 5.22 -1.11 -6.91
C SER A 345 4.19 -1.55 -5.88
N ALA A 346 2.91 -1.32 -6.14
CA ALA A 346 1.87 -2.02 -5.39
C ALA A 346 1.91 -3.51 -5.73
N LYS A 347 1.55 -4.37 -4.77
CA LYS A 347 1.10 -5.73 -5.11
C LYS A 347 -0.14 -5.57 -5.98
N ALA A 348 0.02 -5.65 -7.29
CA ALA A 348 -1.13 -5.65 -8.18
C ALA A 348 -1.97 -6.88 -7.89
N LYS A 349 -3.29 -6.72 -7.95
CA LYS A 349 -4.20 -7.87 -8.03
C LYS A 349 -3.73 -8.76 -9.17
N GLU A 350 -3.78 -10.07 -9.00
CA GLU A 350 -3.35 -10.97 -10.07
C GLU A 350 -4.26 -10.77 -11.28
N VAL A 351 -3.68 -10.21 -12.34
CA VAL A 351 -4.41 -9.92 -13.56
C VAL A 351 -4.29 -11.10 -14.51
N ILE A 352 -5.42 -11.47 -15.09
CA ILE A 352 -5.56 -12.58 -16.02
C ILE A 352 -5.56 -11.98 -17.44
N THR A 353 -4.55 -12.35 -18.23
CA THR A 353 -4.37 -11.86 -19.61
C THR A 353 -4.72 -12.95 -20.63
N SER A 354 -5.19 -12.53 -21.80
CA SER A 354 -5.39 -13.43 -22.94
C SER A 354 -4.06 -13.95 -23.46
N PRO A 355 -3.90 -15.27 -23.67
CA PRO A 355 -2.68 -15.84 -24.26
C PRO A 355 -2.61 -15.66 -25.78
N LEU A 356 -3.74 -15.39 -26.45
CA LEU A 356 -3.84 -15.33 -27.91
C LEU A 356 -4.84 -14.24 -28.35
N ASN A 357 -4.78 -13.87 -29.63
CA ASN A 357 -5.83 -13.12 -30.30
C ASN A 357 -7.05 -14.05 -30.53
N GLY A 358 -8.27 -13.57 -30.30
CA GLY A 358 -9.46 -14.39 -30.57
C GLY A 358 -10.75 -13.84 -30.02
N LYS A 359 -11.83 -14.62 -30.09
CA LYS A 359 -13.12 -14.35 -29.43
C LYS A 359 -13.19 -15.16 -28.14
N ILE A 360 -13.48 -14.51 -27.02
CA ILE A 360 -13.66 -15.18 -25.72
C ILE A 360 -15.07 -15.77 -25.60
N TRP A 361 -15.19 -16.95 -25.03
CA TRP A 361 -16.46 -17.58 -24.74
C TRP A 361 -16.45 -18.24 -23.36
N TYR A 362 -17.53 -18.02 -22.63
CA TYR A 362 -17.81 -18.66 -21.33
C TYR A 362 -19.31 -18.60 -21.09
N ASP A 363 -19.84 -19.60 -20.38
CA ASP A 363 -21.26 -19.65 -20.05
C ASP A 363 -21.62 -18.60 -18.97
N LEU A 364 -22.70 -17.85 -19.20
CA LEU A 364 -23.21 -16.81 -18.31
C LEU A 364 -24.12 -17.36 -17.20
N ASN A 365 -24.69 -18.56 -17.38
CA ASN A 365 -25.78 -19.05 -16.53
C ASN A 365 -25.29 -19.65 -15.21
N THR A 366 -24.08 -20.20 -15.18
CA THR A 366 -23.53 -20.92 -14.03
C THR A 366 -22.37 -20.17 -13.36
N GLY A 367 -22.37 -20.08 -12.03
CA GLY A 367 -21.19 -19.65 -11.25
C GLY A 367 -20.70 -18.20 -11.45
N LEU A 368 -21.52 -17.29 -12.00
CA LEU A 368 -21.16 -15.89 -12.21
C LEU A 368 -22.17 -14.93 -11.56
N ARG A 369 -21.66 -13.94 -10.81
CA ARG A 369 -22.46 -12.84 -10.25
C ARG A 369 -22.16 -11.54 -10.99
N ARG A 370 -23.19 -10.80 -11.41
CA ARG A 370 -23.01 -9.46 -11.99
C ARG A 370 -22.69 -8.48 -10.86
N VAL A 371 -21.53 -7.84 -10.94
CA VAL A 371 -21.02 -6.90 -9.93
C VAL A 371 -20.62 -5.61 -10.62
N TYR A 372 -20.64 -4.49 -9.90
CA TYR A 372 -20.04 -3.24 -10.35
C TYR A 372 -18.61 -3.16 -9.82
N ASN A 373 -17.63 -2.91 -10.69
CA ASN A 373 -16.27 -2.66 -10.25
C ASN A 373 -16.17 -1.33 -9.47
N LYS A 374 -14.99 -1.01 -8.93
CA LYS A 374 -14.71 0.25 -8.22
C LYS A 374 -15.14 1.51 -9.00
N PHE A 375 -15.17 1.43 -10.33
CA PHE A 375 -15.52 2.52 -11.25
C PHE A 375 -16.98 2.50 -11.70
N LYS A 376 -17.86 1.73 -11.04
CA LYS A 376 -19.28 1.55 -11.37
C LYS A 376 -19.53 0.95 -12.77
N GLU A 377 -18.58 0.18 -13.31
CA GLU A 377 -18.75 -0.57 -14.55
C GLU A 377 -19.23 -2.00 -14.29
N LYS A 378 -20.06 -2.53 -15.19
CA LYS A 378 -20.56 -3.90 -15.09
C LYS A 378 -19.43 -4.90 -15.36
N ALA A 379 -19.16 -5.75 -14.39
CA ALA A 379 -18.23 -6.89 -14.44
C ALA A 379 -18.93 -8.18 -13.98
N PHE A 380 -18.28 -9.32 -14.19
CA PHE A 380 -18.79 -10.63 -13.74
C PHE A 380 -17.83 -11.25 -12.74
N LEU A 381 -18.28 -11.56 -11.54
CA LEU A 381 -17.49 -12.22 -10.50
C LEU A 381 -17.69 -13.74 -10.58
N THR A 382 -16.62 -14.53 -10.68
CA THR A 382 -16.67 -16.00 -10.59
C THR A 382 -16.87 -16.43 -9.14
N LEU A 383 -17.88 -17.25 -8.87
CA LEU A 383 -18.11 -17.86 -7.55
C LEU A 383 -17.39 -19.21 -7.40
N GLN A 384 -17.22 -19.90 -8.52
CA GLN A 384 -16.55 -21.19 -8.65
C GLN A 384 -15.52 -21.12 -9.77
N GLU A 385 -14.69 -22.15 -9.90
CA GLU A 385 -13.77 -22.23 -11.03
C GLU A 385 -14.53 -22.19 -12.36
N LYS A 386 -14.10 -21.32 -13.27
CA LYS A 386 -14.81 -21.09 -14.53
C LYS A 386 -13.89 -21.36 -15.72
N LYS A 387 -14.33 -22.27 -16.59
CA LYS A 387 -13.67 -22.56 -17.86
C LYS A 387 -13.97 -21.46 -18.89
N ILE A 388 -12.92 -20.90 -19.47
CA ILE A 388 -12.97 -19.90 -20.55
C ILE A 388 -12.29 -20.50 -21.78
N VAL A 389 -12.94 -20.34 -22.95
CA VAL A 389 -12.41 -20.77 -24.24
C VAL A 389 -12.16 -19.56 -25.12
N ILE A 390 -11.00 -19.51 -25.79
CA ILE A 390 -10.69 -18.48 -26.79
C ILE A 390 -10.60 -19.14 -28.17
N TYR A 391 -11.43 -18.62 -29.08
CA TYR A 391 -11.51 -19.05 -30.47
C TYR A 391 -10.72 -18.12 -31.37
N GLU A 392 -9.81 -18.65 -32.18
CA GLU A 392 -9.12 -17.93 -33.25
C GLU A 392 -9.52 -18.57 -34.58
N ASN A 393 -10.09 -17.79 -35.51
CA ASN A 393 -10.66 -18.29 -36.77
C ASN A 393 -11.65 -19.47 -36.57
N ASP A 394 -12.54 -19.33 -35.59
CA ASP A 394 -13.56 -20.32 -35.20
C ASP A 394 -13.03 -21.70 -34.71
N VAL A 395 -11.71 -21.86 -34.57
CA VAL A 395 -11.08 -23.01 -33.91
C VAL A 395 -10.76 -22.68 -32.45
N SER A 396 -11.11 -23.55 -31.52
CA SER A 396 -10.75 -23.41 -30.09
C SER A 396 -9.26 -23.63 -29.90
N LYS A 397 -8.50 -22.56 -29.65
CA LYS A 397 -7.05 -22.63 -29.51
C LYS A 397 -6.54 -22.62 -28.08
N SER A 398 -7.26 -21.99 -27.15
CA SER A 398 -6.83 -21.97 -25.75
C SER A 398 -8.01 -22.10 -24.80
N ILE A 399 -7.79 -22.92 -23.78
CA ILE A 399 -8.71 -23.18 -22.68
C ILE A 399 -8.00 -22.72 -21.41
N MET A 400 -8.65 -21.84 -20.64
CA MET A 400 -8.15 -21.36 -19.36
C MET A 400 -9.17 -21.65 -18.26
N PHE A 401 -8.68 -22.05 -17.09
CA PHE A 401 -9.50 -22.19 -15.89
C PHE A 401 -9.24 -20.99 -14.99
N LEU A 402 -10.28 -20.23 -14.69
CA LEU A 402 -10.19 -19.12 -13.76
C LEU A 402 -10.58 -19.60 -12.35
N PRO A 403 -9.83 -19.21 -11.31
CA PRO A 403 -10.20 -19.54 -9.94
C PRO A 403 -11.52 -18.88 -9.53
N SER A 404 -12.05 -19.28 -8.37
CA SER A 404 -13.13 -18.54 -7.70
C SER A 404 -12.65 -17.12 -7.35
N SER A 405 -13.57 -16.18 -7.14
CA SER A 405 -13.31 -14.78 -6.80
C SER A 405 -12.58 -13.94 -7.86
N THR A 406 -12.67 -14.31 -9.14
CA THR A 406 -12.12 -13.50 -10.25
C THR A 406 -13.18 -12.57 -10.85
N LEU A 407 -12.82 -11.32 -11.07
CA LEU A 407 -13.68 -10.29 -11.65
C LEU A 407 -13.35 -10.10 -13.14
N LEU A 408 -14.25 -10.57 -14.00
CA LEU A 408 -14.17 -10.54 -15.45
C LEU A 408 -14.71 -9.23 -16.04
N TYR A 409 -13.92 -8.60 -16.89
CA TYR A 409 -14.25 -7.34 -17.58
C TYR A 409 -14.86 -7.55 -18.97
N VAL A 410 -14.57 -8.69 -19.62
CA VAL A 410 -14.93 -8.91 -21.03
C VAL A 410 -16.17 -9.77 -21.14
N LYS A 411 -17.20 -9.29 -21.85
CA LYS A 411 -18.42 -10.07 -22.19
C LYS A 411 -18.11 -11.23 -23.16
N PRO A 412 -18.86 -12.33 -23.11
CA PRO A 412 -18.69 -13.42 -24.08
C PRO A 412 -18.94 -12.92 -25.52
N GLY A 413 -18.24 -13.51 -26.48
CA GLY A 413 -18.29 -13.19 -27.91
C GLY A 413 -17.45 -11.98 -28.35
N ARG A 414 -16.84 -11.23 -27.41
CA ARG A 414 -15.99 -10.09 -27.77
C ARG A 414 -14.64 -10.55 -28.30
N LYS A 415 -14.14 -9.83 -29.30
CA LYS A 415 -12.75 -9.95 -29.79
C LYS A 415 -11.78 -9.42 -28.74
N ILE A 416 -10.74 -10.18 -28.46
CA ILE A 416 -9.66 -9.93 -27.51
C ILE A 416 -8.34 -9.99 -28.27
N PHE A 417 -7.39 -9.13 -27.91
CA PHE A 417 -6.02 -9.16 -28.42
C PHE A 417 -5.11 -10.00 -27.51
N ASP A 418 -4.03 -10.50 -28.08
CA ASP A 418 -2.93 -11.11 -27.35
C ASP A 418 -2.50 -10.19 -26.19
N LYS A 419 -2.38 -10.78 -24.99
CA LYS A 419 -2.05 -10.14 -23.71
C LYS A 419 -3.02 -9.07 -23.22
N GLN A 420 -4.22 -8.97 -23.80
CA GLN A 420 -5.26 -8.09 -23.26
C GLN A 420 -5.76 -8.60 -21.90
N ILE A 421 -5.99 -7.68 -20.96
CA ILE A 421 -6.54 -7.95 -19.63
C ILE A 421 -7.99 -8.43 -19.74
N ILE A 422 -8.28 -9.62 -19.23
CA ILE A 422 -9.60 -10.25 -19.24
C ILE A 422 -10.30 -10.09 -17.89
N GLY A 423 -9.56 -10.20 -16.79
CA GLY A 423 -10.08 -10.09 -15.43
C GLY A 423 -9.00 -9.96 -14.35
N GLU A 424 -9.42 -9.79 -13.11
CA GLU A 424 -8.54 -9.69 -11.92
C GLU A 424 -8.96 -10.68 -10.83
N SER A 425 -8.01 -11.29 -10.13
CA SER A 425 -8.29 -12.06 -8.90
C SER A 425 -8.52 -11.11 -7.73
N VAL A 426 -9.61 -11.32 -6.98
CA VAL A 426 -9.95 -10.53 -5.79
C VAL A 426 -9.62 -11.35 -4.55
N ASN A 427 -8.39 -11.23 -4.04
CA ASN A 427 -8.04 -11.83 -2.76
C ASN A 427 -8.89 -11.20 -1.64
N SER A 428 -9.74 -12.01 -1.00
CA SER A 428 -10.59 -11.60 0.13
C SER A 428 -9.79 -11.06 1.32
N ASN A 429 -8.53 -11.49 1.46
CA ASN A 429 -7.71 -11.20 2.64
C ASN A 429 -7.08 -9.80 2.64
N LEU A 430 -7.29 -8.97 1.61
CA LEU A 430 -6.74 -7.61 1.54
C LEU A 430 -7.68 -6.52 2.06
N LYS A 431 -8.86 -6.87 2.59
CA LYS A 431 -9.87 -5.87 2.98
C LYS A 431 -9.51 -5.02 4.20
N ASN A 432 -8.52 -5.41 5.00
CA ASN A 432 -8.26 -4.73 6.28
C ASN A 432 -7.00 -3.86 6.34
N ASP A 433 -6.21 -3.76 5.26
CA ASP A 433 -4.90 -3.10 5.33
C ASP A 433 -4.79 -1.75 4.61
N VAL A 434 -5.86 -1.22 4.01
CA VAL A 434 -5.80 0.09 3.33
C VAL A 434 -5.94 1.22 4.35
N PHE A 435 -4.89 1.49 5.10
CA PHE A 435 -4.70 2.76 5.80
C PHE A 435 -4.35 3.85 4.78
N GLY A 436 -5.31 4.23 3.93
CA GLY A 436 -5.19 5.47 3.19
C GLY A 436 -5.66 6.63 4.07
N ILE A 437 -4.92 7.73 4.06
CA ILE A 437 -5.33 8.94 4.76
C ILE A 437 -6.46 9.57 3.94
N GLU A 438 -7.61 9.79 4.56
CA GLU A 438 -8.69 10.57 3.95
C GLU A 438 -8.25 12.03 3.81
N GLU A 439 -8.28 12.54 2.59
CA GLU A 439 -8.00 13.94 2.30
C GLU A 439 -9.13 14.57 1.50
N ILE A 440 -9.34 15.86 1.74
CA ILE A 440 -10.36 16.66 1.07
C ILE A 440 -9.72 17.35 -0.13
N ARG A 441 -10.26 17.12 -1.33
CA ARG A 441 -9.82 17.80 -2.56
C ARG A 441 -10.87 18.77 -3.09
N ASP A 442 -10.45 20.01 -3.32
CA ASP A 442 -11.26 21.07 -3.92
C ASP A 442 -11.36 20.91 -5.45
N VAL A 443 -12.58 20.83 -5.99
CA VAL A 443 -12.84 20.83 -7.43
C VAL A 443 -13.26 22.23 -7.87
N LYS A 444 -12.56 22.85 -8.82
CA LYS A 444 -12.78 24.24 -9.29
C LYS A 444 -13.37 24.30 -10.72
N ALA A 445 -14.10 25.37 -11.02
CA ALA A 445 -14.73 25.59 -12.32
C ALA A 445 -13.73 25.96 -13.43
N LYS A 446 -13.76 25.27 -14.58
CA LYS A 446 -12.86 25.57 -15.71
C LYS A 446 -13.35 26.71 -16.61
N ILE A 447 -14.64 27.03 -16.57
CA ILE A 447 -15.30 28.00 -17.46
C ILE A 447 -16.19 28.91 -16.59
N SER A 448 -16.27 30.20 -16.94
CA SER A 448 -17.25 31.12 -16.36
C SER A 448 -18.62 30.92 -17.02
N GLY A 449 -19.68 30.84 -16.24
CA GLY A 449 -20.97 30.45 -16.78
C GLY A 449 -22.12 30.48 -15.79
N GLN A 450 -23.31 30.18 -16.31
CA GLN A 450 -24.48 29.88 -15.50
C GLN A 450 -24.49 28.39 -15.16
N ILE A 451 -24.79 28.03 -13.91
CA ILE A 451 -25.02 26.65 -13.53
C ILE A 451 -26.43 26.25 -13.93
N PHE A 452 -26.56 25.08 -14.52
CA PHE A 452 -27.82 24.45 -14.81
C PHE A 452 -27.88 23.07 -14.20
N PHE A 453 -28.81 22.89 -13.27
CA PHE A 453 -29.19 21.59 -12.73
C PHE A 453 -30.40 21.09 -13.52
N PRO A 454 -30.30 19.96 -14.25
CA PRO A 454 -31.45 19.39 -14.93
C PRO A 454 -32.47 18.90 -13.89
N GLN A 455 -33.67 19.50 -13.89
CA GLN A 455 -34.83 18.97 -13.15
C GLN A 455 -35.32 17.70 -13.84
N ILE A 456 -34.87 16.51 -13.42
CA ILE A 456 -35.41 15.24 -13.93
C ILE A 456 -35.59 14.23 -12.80
N ASN A 457 -36.80 13.70 -12.72
CA ASN A 457 -37.38 12.83 -11.72
C ASN A 457 -36.56 11.55 -11.42
N SER A 458 -36.36 11.32 -10.12
CA SER A 458 -36.24 10.04 -9.40
C SER A 458 -35.81 8.77 -10.17
N LYS A 459 -34.55 8.37 -10.00
CA LYS A 459 -34.05 7.03 -9.59
C LYS A 459 -32.71 6.61 -10.20
N GLN A 460 -32.19 7.29 -11.21
CA GLN A 460 -30.88 6.96 -11.78
C GLN A 460 -30.14 8.22 -12.25
N PHE A 461 -28.83 8.27 -12.00
CA PHE A 461 -27.85 9.34 -12.28
C PHE A 461 -27.57 10.32 -11.13
N GLY A 462 -26.49 10.03 -10.39
CA GLY A 462 -25.85 10.94 -9.43
C GLY A 462 -25.57 12.30 -10.08
N LYS A 463 -25.95 13.36 -9.36
CA LYS A 463 -26.33 14.68 -9.85
C LYS A 463 -25.31 15.31 -10.83
N ILE A 464 -25.51 15.08 -12.13
CA ILE A 464 -24.77 15.81 -13.18
C ILE A 464 -25.28 17.24 -13.24
N PHE A 465 -24.40 18.22 -13.10
CA PHE A 465 -24.71 19.63 -13.35
C PHE A 465 -23.90 20.17 -14.52
N TRP A 466 -24.42 21.20 -15.18
CA TRP A 466 -23.85 21.78 -16.39
C TRP A 466 -23.46 23.24 -16.15
N ILE A 467 -22.28 23.65 -16.59
CA ILE A 467 -21.88 25.06 -16.62
C ILE A 467 -22.01 25.58 -18.05
N ILE A 468 -22.97 26.47 -18.27
CA ILE A 468 -23.25 27.10 -19.56
C ILE A 468 -22.35 28.33 -19.72
N SER A 469 -21.46 28.33 -20.72
CA SER A 469 -20.50 29.44 -20.90
C SER A 469 -21.21 30.80 -21.09
N SER A 470 -20.86 31.81 -20.30
CA SER A 470 -21.36 33.20 -20.42
C SER A 470 -20.24 34.22 -20.14
N ILE A 471 -20.36 35.46 -20.64
CA ILE A 471 -19.68 36.59 -19.95
C ILE A 471 -20.56 36.94 -18.76
N ILE A 472 -19.94 37.19 -17.62
CA ILE A 472 -20.59 37.87 -16.50
C ILE A 472 -20.04 39.31 -16.55
N MET A 473 -20.89 40.28 -16.92
CA MET A 473 -20.57 41.73 -17.00
C MET A 473 -21.32 42.51 -15.92
N SER A 474 -20.73 43.60 -15.42
CA SER A 474 -21.40 44.56 -14.53
C SER A 474 -22.24 45.57 -15.32
N PHE A 475 -23.29 46.14 -14.72
CA PHE A 475 -24.14 47.18 -15.36
C PHE A 475 -23.32 48.37 -15.86
N THR A 476 -22.34 48.83 -15.08
CA THR A 476 -21.42 49.91 -15.46
C THR A 476 -20.66 49.57 -16.74
N SER A 477 -20.11 48.36 -16.86
CA SER A 477 -19.42 47.94 -18.09
C SER A 477 -20.36 47.82 -19.29
N LEU A 478 -21.62 47.43 -19.07
CA LEU A 478 -22.66 47.39 -20.11
C LEU A 478 -23.02 48.80 -20.61
N PHE A 479 -23.28 49.74 -19.70
CA PHE A 479 -23.65 51.12 -20.01
C PHE A 479 -22.54 51.82 -20.81
N PHE A 480 -21.28 51.72 -20.36
CA PHE A 480 -20.13 52.28 -21.08
C PHE A 480 -19.96 51.68 -22.48
N HIS A 481 -20.26 50.39 -22.67
CA HIS A 481 -20.20 49.76 -23.99
C HIS A 481 -21.29 50.24 -24.94
N LEU A 482 -22.48 50.57 -24.41
CA LEU A 482 -23.61 51.07 -25.19
C LEU A 482 -23.42 52.53 -25.59
N THR A 483 -22.98 53.39 -24.67
CA THR A 483 -22.76 54.82 -24.93
C THR A 483 -21.61 55.06 -25.91
N LYS A 484 -20.54 54.23 -25.89
CA LYS A 484 -19.44 54.33 -26.88
C LYS A 484 -19.85 54.01 -28.32
N LYS A 485 -20.93 53.24 -28.53
CA LYS A 485 -21.35 52.79 -29.87
C LYS A 485 -22.41 53.69 -30.52
N PHE A 486 -23.09 54.55 -29.77
CA PHE A 486 -24.20 55.37 -30.28
C PHE A 486 -24.07 56.83 -29.81
N SER A 487 -23.75 57.75 -30.72
CA SER A 487 -23.71 59.20 -30.46
C SER A 487 -25.12 59.79 -30.42
N PHE A 488 -25.76 59.79 -29.25
CA PHE A 488 -27.06 60.44 -29.03
C PHE A 488 -26.89 61.96 -28.85
N LYS A 489 -27.01 62.75 -29.92
CA LYS A 489 -27.27 64.21 -29.86
C LYS A 489 -28.76 64.45 -30.18
N ASN A 490 -29.44 65.17 -29.29
CA ASN A 490 -30.80 65.74 -29.39
C ASN A 490 -32.01 64.78 -29.26
N LYS A 491 -32.40 64.49 -28.01
CA LYS A 491 -33.77 64.66 -27.46
C LYS A 491 -33.86 63.98 -26.08
N LEU A 492 -33.98 64.82 -25.06
CA LEU A 492 -34.51 64.62 -23.71
C LEU A 492 -34.89 63.18 -23.31
N ILE A 493 -34.08 62.53 -22.48
CA ILE A 493 -34.58 61.69 -21.40
C ILE A 493 -33.76 62.05 -20.15
N CYS A 494 -34.28 63.00 -19.38
CA CYS A 494 -33.77 63.35 -18.06
C CYS A 494 -33.98 62.17 -17.09
N PRO A 495 -33.04 61.93 -16.15
CA PRO A 495 -33.18 60.93 -15.12
C PRO A 495 -33.92 61.54 -13.93
N THR A 496 -35.09 61.02 -13.59
CA THR A 496 -35.75 61.31 -12.31
C THR A 496 -36.18 59.98 -11.69
N THR A 497 -35.34 59.47 -10.78
CA THR A 497 -35.58 59.44 -9.33
C THR A 497 -36.80 58.59 -8.95
N ASN A 498 -36.58 57.29 -8.84
CA ASN A 498 -37.03 56.42 -7.74
C ASN A 498 -36.48 55.00 -7.99
N VAL A 499 -35.33 54.64 -7.41
CA VAL A 499 -35.18 54.10 -6.04
C VAL A 499 -35.41 52.57 -6.01
N HIS A 500 -34.29 51.88 -5.72
CA HIS A 500 -34.10 50.49 -5.31
C HIS A 500 -34.18 49.33 -6.34
N LYS A 501 -32.96 48.79 -6.61
CA LYS A 501 -32.65 47.37 -6.82
C LYS A 501 -33.45 46.65 -7.92
N LYS A 502 -33.14 46.91 -9.20
CA LYS A 502 -33.53 45.99 -10.28
C LYS A 502 -32.44 45.88 -11.34
N GLU A 503 -31.65 44.81 -11.26
CA GLU A 503 -31.11 44.17 -12.48
C GLU A 503 -32.34 43.75 -13.30
N LEU A 504 -32.64 44.48 -14.38
CA LEU A 504 -33.81 44.22 -15.22
C LEU A 504 -33.41 43.72 -16.62
N PHE A 505 -34.23 42.77 -17.04
CA PHE A 505 -34.05 41.74 -18.05
C PHE A 505 -34.49 42.20 -19.45
N VAL A 506 -34.10 41.46 -20.51
CA VAL A 506 -34.97 41.27 -21.68
C VAL A 506 -35.02 39.79 -22.02
N ASN A 507 -36.08 39.11 -21.55
CA ASN A 507 -36.50 37.83 -22.11
C ASN A 507 -37.94 37.49 -21.69
N ARG A 508 -38.88 37.47 -22.66
CA ARG A 508 -40.08 36.60 -22.79
C ARG A 508 -41.13 37.30 -23.68
N LYS A 509 -41.41 36.73 -24.85
CA LYS A 509 -42.56 35.83 -25.14
C LYS A 509 -43.92 36.55 -25.04
N LYS A 510 -44.51 36.89 -26.20
CA LYS A 510 -45.75 36.30 -26.78
C LYS A 510 -46.39 37.24 -27.81
N GLU A 511 -46.85 36.60 -28.89
CA GLU A 511 -48.07 36.87 -29.66
C GLU A 511 -48.22 38.19 -30.47
N LEU A 512 -48.78 38.01 -31.68
CA LEU A 512 -49.36 38.99 -32.62
C LEU A 512 -48.40 39.92 -33.39
N PHE A 513 -48.21 39.60 -34.67
CA PHE A 513 -47.85 40.57 -35.71
C PHE A 513 -48.97 41.60 -35.87
N PRO A 514 -48.64 42.90 -35.92
CA PRO A 514 -49.06 43.67 -37.08
C PRO A 514 -47.88 44.40 -37.73
N ARG A 515 -48.00 44.51 -39.06
CA ARG A 515 -47.06 45.17 -39.96
C ARG A 515 -46.94 46.66 -39.61
N LYS A 516 -45.73 47.22 -39.81
CA LYS A 516 -45.32 48.62 -39.63
C LYS A 516 -44.99 49.01 -38.19
N PHE A 517 -43.75 48.79 -37.77
CA PHE A 517 -42.94 49.81 -37.08
C PHE A 517 -41.45 49.44 -37.19
N GLY A 518 -40.64 50.49 -37.30
CA GLY A 518 -39.34 50.49 -37.94
C GLY A 518 -38.17 49.98 -37.10
N LYS A 519 -37.28 49.27 -37.79
CA LYS A 519 -35.81 49.26 -37.70
C LYS A 519 -35.18 49.48 -36.31
N LEU A 520 -34.67 48.39 -35.75
CA LEU A 520 -33.29 48.34 -35.22
C LEU A 520 -32.64 47.04 -35.69
N PHE A 521 -32.41 46.97 -37.01
CA PHE A 521 -31.59 45.93 -37.62
C PHE A 521 -30.12 46.27 -37.35
N ILE A 522 -29.42 45.47 -36.54
CA ILE A 522 -27.98 45.35 -36.66
C ILE A 522 -27.75 44.72 -38.04
N ASN A 523 -27.37 45.57 -38.98
CA ASN A 523 -27.24 45.28 -40.38
C ASN A 523 -26.04 44.34 -40.59
N ILE A 524 -26.28 43.02 -40.70
CA ILE A 524 -25.25 42.03 -41.10
C ILE A 524 -25.03 42.07 -42.64
N ARG A 525 -25.49 43.13 -43.34
CA ARG A 525 -25.34 43.27 -44.80
C ARG A 525 -23.89 43.35 -45.29
N ASN A 526 -22.91 43.62 -44.43
CA ASN A 526 -21.50 43.72 -44.85
C ASN A 526 -20.76 42.37 -44.97
N VAL A 527 -21.42 41.23 -44.78
CA VAL A 527 -20.75 39.93 -44.97
C VAL A 527 -20.61 39.56 -46.44
N ASN A 528 -21.51 40.03 -47.32
CA ASN A 528 -21.46 39.65 -48.74
C ASN A 528 -20.33 40.33 -49.53
N SER A 529 -19.87 41.53 -49.14
CA SER A 529 -18.81 42.25 -49.85
C SER A 529 -17.38 41.77 -49.54
N LEU A 530 -17.21 40.88 -48.55
CA LEU A 530 -15.90 40.33 -48.17
C LEU A 530 -15.64 38.93 -48.76
N VAL A 531 -16.65 38.30 -49.38
CA VAL A 531 -16.56 36.92 -49.86
C VAL A 531 -15.97 36.82 -51.29
N ASP A 532 -16.03 37.88 -52.09
CA ASP A 532 -15.61 37.82 -53.50
C ASP A 532 -14.10 38.02 -53.75
N LYS A 533 -13.29 38.27 -52.71
CA LYS A 533 -11.84 38.56 -52.87
C LYS A 533 -10.88 37.38 -52.68
N SER A 534 -11.36 36.14 -52.51
CA SER A 534 -10.48 34.96 -52.40
C SER A 534 -10.61 34.03 -53.61
N LYS A 535 -9.96 34.39 -54.73
CA LYS A 535 -9.51 33.40 -55.72
C LYS A 535 -8.30 32.67 -55.12
N VAL A 536 -8.16 31.38 -55.45
CA VAL A 536 -7.12 30.42 -54.98
C VAL A 536 -7.50 29.68 -53.69
N LEU A 537 -8.10 28.49 -53.86
CA LEU A 537 -7.80 27.23 -53.15
C LEU A 537 -8.82 26.17 -53.58
N LYS A 538 -8.56 25.51 -54.72
CA LYS A 538 -9.22 24.25 -55.08
C LYS A 538 -8.49 23.10 -54.36
N LYS A 539 -9.28 22.22 -53.72
CA LYS A 539 -8.97 20.91 -53.10
C LYS A 539 -8.83 20.91 -51.56
N ARG A 540 -9.64 20.04 -50.94
CA ARG A 540 -9.74 19.61 -49.51
C ARG A 540 -10.76 20.34 -48.63
N SER A 541 -12.00 19.85 -48.74
CA SER A 541 -12.93 19.53 -47.64
C SER A 541 -12.71 20.20 -46.27
N SER A 542 -13.69 21.04 -45.90
CA SER A 542 -14.21 21.29 -44.55
C SER A 542 -13.27 21.84 -43.50
N HIS A 543 -12.79 23.08 -43.62
CA HIS A 543 -12.22 23.83 -42.51
C HIS A 543 -12.69 25.30 -42.52
N ILE A 544 -13.34 25.69 -41.42
CA ILE A 544 -13.24 26.99 -40.77
C ILE A 544 -13.85 28.20 -41.51
N ILE A 545 -14.98 28.70 -41.02
CA ILE A 545 -15.19 30.15 -40.88
C ILE A 545 -15.87 30.39 -39.52
N THR A 546 -15.06 30.56 -38.47
CA THR A 546 -15.41 31.27 -37.25
C THR A 546 -14.53 32.50 -37.19
N CYS A 547 -14.95 33.56 -37.86
CA CYS A 547 -14.41 34.91 -37.68
C CYS A 547 -15.59 35.87 -37.66
N ILE A 548 -15.48 36.88 -36.79
CA ILE A 548 -16.40 37.99 -36.50
C ILE A 548 -17.17 37.81 -35.18
N LEU A 549 -16.66 38.54 -34.18
CA LEU A 549 -17.10 38.78 -32.80
C LEU A 549 -16.42 37.88 -31.75
N ASP A 550 -15.55 38.54 -30.98
CA ASP A 550 -14.91 38.03 -29.78
C ASP A 550 -15.79 37.07 -28.96
N GLN A 551 -15.14 35.95 -28.59
CA GLN A 551 -15.47 34.94 -27.58
C GLN A 551 -16.00 33.58 -28.11
N ASP A 552 -15.18 32.53 -27.90
CA ASP A 552 -15.34 31.07 -28.11
C ASP A 552 -16.62 30.40 -27.53
N LYS A 553 -17.77 31.06 -27.61
CA LYS A 553 -18.99 30.70 -26.90
C LYS A 553 -20.05 30.11 -27.81
N VAL A 554 -19.98 30.43 -29.11
CA VAL A 554 -20.98 30.06 -30.10
C VAL A 554 -20.33 29.36 -31.28
N ILE A 555 -20.78 28.14 -31.57
CA ILE A 555 -20.32 27.35 -32.74
C ILE A 555 -21.40 27.46 -33.80
N MET A 556 -21.05 27.96 -34.99
CA MET A 556 -21.92 27.91 -36.18
C MET A 556 -21.53 26.70 -37.04
N LEU A 557 -22.48 25.80 -37.30
CA LEU A 557 -22.33 24.75 -38.32
C LEU A 557 -23.07 25.18 -39.57
N ARG A 558 -22.37 25.34 -40.70
CA ARG A 558 -22.99 25.60 -42.02
C ARG A 558 -23.48 24.28 -42.63
N ASN A 559 -24.73 24.24 -43.06
CA ASN A 559 -25.33 23.09 -43.71
C ASN A 559 -24.84 22.96 -45.16
N LEU A 560 -24.05 21.92 -45.45
CA LEU A 560 -23.55 21.64 -46.81
C LEU A 560 -24.54 20.88 -47.69
N LYS A 561 -25.61 20.32 -47.13
CA LYS A 561 -26.70 19.68 -47.89
C LYS A 561 -28.02 20.30 -47.44
N LYS A 562 -28.90 20.62 -48.40
CA LYS A 562 -30.28 21.12 -48.21
C LYS A 562 -31.18 20.05 -47.54
N GLN A 563 -30.76 19.48 -46.41
CA GLN A 563 -31.61 18.63 -45.59
C GLN A 563 -32.53 19.52 -44.74
N LYS A 564 -33.84 19.27 -44.83
CA LYS A 564 -34.89 20.10 -44.23
C LYS A 564 -34.91 20.08 -42.69
N ARG A 565 -34.20 19.16 -42.02
CA ARG A 565 -33.99 19.10 -40.56
C ARG A 565 -32.65 18.42 -40.24
N ILE A 566 -31.78 19.07 -39.49
CA ILE A 566 -30.47 18.50 -39.07
C ILE A 566 -30.66 17.67 -37.80
N PHE A 567 -31.50 18.17 -36.88
CA PHE A 567 -31.72 17.54 -35.58
C PHE A 567 -33.01 16.72 -35.60
N GLY A 568 -32.97 15.50 -36.12
CA GLY A 568 -34.16 14.63 -36.17
C GLY A 568 -34.85 14.48 -34.81
N ASN A 569 -34.07 14.34 -33.72
CA ASN A 569 -34.59 14.00 -32.39
C ASN A 569 -34.28 15.04 -31.28
N PHE A 570 -33.50 16.09 -31.56
CA PHE A 570 -33.08 17.04 -30.52
C PHE A 570 -33.87 18.35 -30.60
N LYS A 571 -34.47 18.76 -29.47
CA LYS A 571 -35.17 20.04 -29.36
C LYS A 571 -34.18 21.18 -29.12
N ILE A 572 -34.54 22.38 -29.55
CA ILE A 572 -33.84 23.61 -29.15
C ILE A 572 -33.83 23.66 -27.61
N GLY A 573 -32.66 23.93 -27.01
CA GLY A 573 -32.44 23.90 -25.57
C GLY A 573 -31.82 22.61 -25.02
N CYS A 574 -31.80 21.50 -25.77
CA CYS A 574 -31.16 20.25 -25.33
C CYS A 574 -29.62 20.40 -25.20
N PHE A 575 -29.06 19.73 -24.19
CA PHE A 575 -27.61 19.60 -24.00
C PHE A 575 -27.07 18.36 -24.71
N LEU A 576 -26.06 18.58 -25.53
CA LEU A 576 -25.36 17.57 -26.29
C LEU A 576 -23.98 17.34 -25.67
N LYS A 577 -23.57 16.08 -25.58
CA LYS A 577 -22.29 15.66 -25.01
C LYS A 577 -21.19 15.63 -26.09
N THR A 578 -19.92 15.77 -25.68
CA THR A 578 -18.80 15.61 -26.61
C THR A 578 -18.84 14.26 -27.34
N GLY A 579 -18.63 14.29 -28.65
CA GLY A 579 -18.60 13.10 -29.49
C GLY A 579 -19.95 12.54 -29.93
N GLN A 580 -21.08 13.12 -29.49
CA GLN A 580 -22.38 12.78 -30.08
C GLN A 580 -22.39 13.15 -31.57
N ILE A 581 -22.85 12.21 -32.39
CA ILE A 581 -22.97 12.37 -33.83
C ILE A 581 -24.35 12.95 -34.11
N ILE A 582 -24.40 14.09 -34.79
CA ILE A 582 -25.62 14.72 -35.27
C ILE A 582 -25.49 14.85 -36.78
N SER A 583 -26.36 14.16 -37.53
CA SER A 583 -26.45 14.25 -39.00
C SER A 583 -25.07 14.23 -39.71
N ASN A 584 -24.18 13.33 -39.27
CA ASN A 584 -22.79 13.15 -39.72
C ASN A 584 -21.72 14.10 -39.15
N PHE A 585 -22.08 15.05 -38.29
CA PHE A 585 -21.13 15.90 -37.57
C PHE A 585 -20.88 15.39 -36.15
N LYS A 586 -19.61 15.21 -35.80
CA LYS A 586 -19.17 14.87 -34.44
C LYS A 586 -18.90 16.15 -33.66
N LEU A 587 -19.64 16.36 -32.57
CA LEU A 587 -19.41 17.52 -31.70
C LEU A 587 -18.06 17.46 -30.99
N LEU A 588 -17.24 18.50 -31.17
CA LEU A 588 -15.95 18.67 -30.49
C LEU A 588 -16.11 19.06 -29.01
N HIS A 589 -17.16 19.81 -28.70
CA HIS A 589 -17.46 20.32 -27.36
C HIS A 589 -18.90 20.00 -26.98
N SER A 590 -19.14 19.71 -25.70
CA SER A 590 -20.49 19.61 -25.17
C SER A 590 -21.17 20.96 -25.37
N SER A 591 -22.41 20.96 -25.86
CA SER A 591 -23.05 22.19 -26.31
C SER A 591 -24.56 22.18 -26.14
N GLN A 592 -25.15 23.37 -26.05
CA GLN A 592 -26.60 23.57 -26.02
C GLN A 592 -27.07 24.10 -27.37
N ILE A 593 -28.10 23.50 -27.97
CA ILE A 593 -28.69 24.00 -29.21
C ILE A 593 -29.42 25.32 -28.91
N ILE A 594 -28.98 26.44 -29.48
CA ILE A 594 -29.65 27.74 -29.34
C ILE A 594 -30.64 27.96 -30.49
N GLN A 595 -30.20 27.74 -31.73
CA GLN A 595 -30.98 28.07 -32.92
C GLN A 595 -30.64 27.14 -34.08
N GLU A 596 -31.66 26.69 -34.82
CA GLU A 596 -31.53 25.97 -36.08
C GLU A 596 -32.10 26.85 -37.21
N ARG A 597 -31.31 27.07 -38.27
CA ARG A 597 -31.77 27.65 -39.54
C ARG A 597 -31.42 26.69 -40.68
N LYS A 598 -32.08 26.87 -41.84
CA LYS A 598 -31.85 26.04 -43.04
C LYS A 598 -30.36 25.99 -43.44
N GLU A 599 -29.66 27.12 -43.30
CA GLU A 599 -28.26 27.27 -43.74
C GLU A 599 -27.23 27.09 -42.62
N PHE A 600 -27.61 27.29 -41.36
CA PHE A 600 -26.68 27.17 -40.24
C PHE A 600 -27.38 26.84 -38.91
N SER A 601 -26.64 26.22 -38.00
CA SER A 601 -27.07 25.98 -36.61
C SER A 601 -26.11 26.61 -35.62
N ILE A 602 -26.66 27.19 -34.55
CA ILE A 602 -25.95 27.92 -33.50
C ILE A 602 -25.97 27.07 -32.22
N PHE A 603 -24.78 26.74 -31.71
CA PHE A 603 -24.60 25.99 -30.46
C PHE A 603 -23.86 26.82 -29.42
N ARG A 604 -24.25 26.72 -28.15
CA ARG A 604 -23.53 27.32 -27.01
C ARG A 604 -22.61 26.32 -26.36
N LYS A 605 -21.37 26.67 -26.03
CA LYS A 605 -20.46 25.76 -25.30
C LYS A 605 -20.91 25.53 -23.86
N VAL A 606 -20.90 24.27 -23.41
CA VAL A 606 -21.31 23.83 -22.06
C VAL A 606 -20.29 22.82 -21.51
N MET A 607 -20.11 22.75 -20.19
CA MET A 607 -19.26 21.74 -19.54
C MET A 607 -20.05 20.98 -18.46
N PRO A 608 -20.20 19.64 -18.58
CA PRO A 608 -20.82 18.82 -17.54
C PRO A 608 -19.83 18.48 -16.42
N PHE A 609 -20.35 18.38 -15.20
CA PHE A 609 -19.64 17.89 -14.01
C PHE A 609 -20.47 16.78 -13.36
N SER A 610 -19.80 15.69 -12.99
CA SER A 610 -20.37 14.61 -12.18
C SER A 610 -19.99 14.82 -10.72
N THR A 611 -20.84 14.36 -9.81
CA THR A 611 -20.62 14.37 -8.36
C THR A 611 -20.78 12.94 -7.82
N ASN A 612 -20.02 12.58 -6.78
CA ASN A 612 -20.25 11.33 -6.03
C ASN A 612 -21.26 11.61 -4.92
N ASP A 613 -21.83 10.55 -4.35
CA ASP A 613 -22.80 10.66 -3.25
C ASP A 613 -22.17 11.34 -2.00
N ASP A 614 -20.87 11.12 -1.77
CA ASP A 614 -20.12 11.69 -0.64
C ASP A 614 -19.59 13.13 -0.86
N THR A 615 -20.08 13.84 -1.88
CA THR A 615 -19.57 15.19 -2.20
C THR A 615 -20.36 16.28 -1.49
N LEU A 616 -19.65 17.11 -0.73
CA LEU A 616 -20.21 18.30 -0.10
C LEU A 616 -20.32 19.43 -1.15
N MET A 617 -21.51 19.60 -1.71
CA MET A 617 -21.84 20.67 -2.67
C MET A 617 -22.18 21.98 -1.94
N ARG A 618 -21.54 23.09 -2.33
CA ARG A 618 -21.81 24.43 -1.76
C ARG A 618 -22.48 25.41 -2.75
N ILE A 619 -22.94 24.95 -3.91
CA ILE A 619 -23.26 25.83 -5.05
C ILE A 619 -24.75 26.01 -5.32
N GLU A 620 -25.64 25.46 -4.51
CA GLU A 620 -27.09 25.52 -4.80
C GLU A 620 -27.61 26.98 -4.85
N ASP A 621 -26.95 27.93 -4.17
CA ASP A 621 -27.39 29.32 -4.07
C ASP A 621 -26.84 30.30 -5.12
N LYS A 622 -25.88 29.89 -5.97
CA LYS A 622 -25.21 30.82 -6.90
C LYS A 622 -25.48 30.43 -8.36
N PRO A 623 -26.39 31.13 -9.08
CA PRO A 623 -26.71 30.77 -10.46
C PRO A 623 -25.53 30.99 -11.43
N PHE A 624 -24.55 31.81 -11.07
CA PHE A 624 -23.39 32.13 -11.91
C PHE A 624 -22.08 31.83 -11.20
N ILE A 625 -21.14 31.26 -11.95
CA ILE A 625 -19.80 30.87 -11.50
C ILE A 625 -18.76 31.58 -12.37
N ARG A 626 -17.72 32.12 -11.74
CA ARG A 626 -16.51 32.56 -12.44
C ARG A 626 -15.52 31.40 -12.60
N LYS A 627 -14.74 31.42 -13.68
CA LYS A 627 -13.59 30.51 -13.86
C LYS A 627 -12.71 30.52 -12.59
N ASN A 628 -12.23 29.34 -12.19
CA ASN A 628 -11.45 29.03 -10.99
C ASN A 628 -12.15 29.15 -9.63
N GLN A 629 -13.46 29.43 -9.59
CA GLN A 629 -14.23 29.39 -8.35
C GLN A 629 -14.49 27.93 -7.91
N LEU A 630 -14.55 27.68 -6.60
CA LEU A 630 -14.78 26.36 -6.00
C LEU A 630 -16.18 25.84 -6.37
N LEU A 631 -16.26 24.60 -6.84
CA LEU A 631 -17.50 23.86 -7.07
C LEU A 631 -17.88 23.05 -5.83
N TYR A 632 -17.07 22.05 -5.49
CA TYR A 632 -17.34 21.14 -4.38
C TYR A 632 -16.06 20.52 -3.84
N ARG A 633 -16.19 19.90 -2.67
CA ARG A 633 -15.14 19.14 -1.99
C ARG A 633 -15.44 17.65 -2.08
N VAL A 634 -14.40 16.84 -2.31
CA VAL A 634 -14.51 15.38 -2.36
C VAL A 634 -13.55 14.79 -1.34
N ASN A 635 -14.04 13.88 -0.50
CA ASN A 635 -13.20 13.05 0.35
C ASN A 635 -12.57 11.96 -0.53
N PHE A 636 -11.25 11.85 -0.48
CA PHE A 636 -10.46 10.93 -1.28
C PHE A 636 -9.45 10.22 -0.38
N VAL A 637 -9.42 8.90 -0.47
CA VAL A 637 -8.43 8.07 0.23
C VAL A 637 -7.13 8.10 -0.57
N ARG A 638 -6.09 8.73 -0.02
CA ARG A 638 -4.77 8.75 -0.65
C ARG A 638 -4.05 7.44 -0.44
N GLU A 639 -3.79 6.72 -1.53
CA GLU A 639 -2.80 5.65 -1.56
C GLU A 639 -1.41 6.28 -1.50
N LYS A 640 -0.79 6.25 -0.33
CA LYS A 640 0.65 6.51 -0.22
C LYS A 640 1.40 5.28 -0.72
N THR A 641 2.58 5.50 -1.27
CA THR A 641 3.50 4.38 -1.49
C THR A 641 3.72 3.71 -0.13
N TYR A 642 3.37 2.42 -0.01
CA TYR A 642 3.87 1.61 1.11
C TYR A 642 5.38 1.54 0.90
N ASP A 643 6.07 2.57 1.35
CA ASP A 643 7.50 2.56 1.37
C ASP A 643 7.89 1.42 2.32
N ILE A 644 8.86 0.61 1.90
CA ILE A 644 9.54 -0.39 2.73
C ILE A 644 9.87 0.20 4.12
N VAL A 645 10.07 1.53 4.20
CA VAL A 645 10.39 2.26 5.43
C VAL A 645 9.23 2.67 6.34
N GLN A 646 7.96 2.43 6.01
CA GLN A 646 6.89 2.62 7.00
C GLN A 646 6.88 1.50 8.07
N GLY A 647 7.58 0.39 7.80
CA GLY A 647 7.66 -0.74 8.73
C GLY A 647 8.29 -0.36 10.06
N LEU A 648 9.45 0.33 10.05
CA LEU A 648 10.19 0.61 11.28
C LEU A 648 9.42 1.52 12.27
N PRO A 649 8.82 2.65 11.86
CA PRO A 649 7.96 3.43 12.77
C PRO A 649 6.78 2.62 13.32
N LYS A 650 6.26 1.66 12.55
CA LYS A 650 5.20 0.76 13.03
C LYS A 650 5.72 -0.21 14.09
N VAL A 651 6.90 -0.81 13.90
CA VAL A 651 7.57 -1.66 14.90
C VAL A 651 7.87 -0.85 16.17
N GLU A 652 8.39 0.36 16.02
CA GLU A 652 8.63 1.27 17.15
C GLU A 652 7.32 1.58 17.89
N LYS A 653 6.24 1.92 17.18
CA LYS A 653 4.93 2.21 17.79
C LYS A 653 4.41 1.02 18.60
N LEU A 654 4.58 -0.21 18.10
CA LEU A 654 4.18 -1.44 18.79
C LEU A 654 5.02 -1.70 20.05
N LEU A 655 6.36 -1.58 19.95
CA LEU A 655 7.26 -1.86 21.07
C LEU A 655 7.29 -0.74 22.13
N GLU A 656 7.01 0.50 21.74
CA GLU A 656 6.89 1.62 22.68
C GLU A 656 5.51 1.64 23.37
N ALA A 657 4.53 0.88 22.86
CA ALA A 657 3.17 0.80 23.39
C ALA A 657 2.55 2.18 23.68
N ARG A 658 2.57 3.09 22.69
CA ARG A 658 2.01 4.44 22.87
C ARG A 658 0.48 4.40 22.86
N MET A 659 -0.16 5.08 23.81
CA MET A 659 -1.63 5.21 23.86
C MET A 659 -2.18 6.17 22.81
N THR A 660 -1.47 7.27 22.54
CA THR A 660 -1.90 8.32 21.60
C THR A 660 -0.88 8.52 20.49
N SER A 661 -1.39 8.90 19.31
CA SER A 661 -0.57 9.43 18.22
C SER A 661 -1.15 10.76 17.77
N SER A 662 -0.37 11.83 17.82
CA SER A 662 -0.82 13.20 17.47
C SER A 662 -2.12 13.61 18.17
N LEU A 663 -2.19 13.37 19.49
CA LEU A 663 -3.35 13.68 20.36
C LEU A 663 -4.65 12.92 20.04
N LYS A 664 -4.63 11.98 19.09
CA LYS A 664 -5.73 11.05 18.85
C LYS A 664 -5.44 9.72 19.54
N GLU A 665 -6.43 9.20 20.24
CA GLU A 665 -6.42 7.84 20.75
C GLU A 665 -6.31 6.86 19.57
N ILE A 666 -5.46 5.87 19.76
CA ILE A 666 -5.23 4.84 18.75
C ILE A 666 -6.34 3.81 18.93
N ILE A 667 -7.18 3.63 17.90
CA ILE A 667 -8.18 2.57 17.89
C ILE A 667 -7.46 1.23 18.09
N ASN A 668 -7.91 0.44 19.07
CA ASN A 668 -7.33 -0.85 19.50
C ASN A 668 -5.89 -0.71 20.00
N ASN A 669 -5.68 0.18 20.98
CA ASN A 669 -4.41 0.36 21.67
C ASN A 669 -4.04 -0.87 22.50
N PRO A 670 -2.76 -1.32 22.52
CA PRO A 670 -2.34 -2.48 23.33
C PRO A 670 -2.68 -2.38 24.82
N HIS A 671 -2.73 -1.18 25.41
CA HIS A 671 -3.14 -1.00 26.80
C HIS A 671 -4.61 -1.35 27.01
N ASP A 672 -5.49 -0.84 26.14
CA ASP A 672 -6.94 -1.05 26.23
C ASP A 672 -7.27 -2.54 26.06
N ILE A 673 -6.61 -3.21 25.10
CA ILE A 673 -6.76 -4.67 24.90
C ILE A 673 -6.29 -5.44 26.16
N LEU A 674 -5.21 -4.98 26.82
CA LEU A 674 -4.73 -5.63 28.05
C LEU A 674 -5.74 -5.47 29.18
N THR A 675 -6.26 -4.25 29.37
CA THR A 675 -7.23 -3.97 30.43
C THR A 675 -8.53 -4.71 30.20
N GLU A 676 -9.08 -4.68 28.97
CA GLU A 676 -10.29 -5.42 28.62
C GLU A 676 -10.10 -6.92 28.83
N SER A 677 -9.02 -7.50 28.30
CA SER A 677 -8.74 -8.93 28.48
C SER A 677 -8.53 -9.30 29.95
N PHE A 678 -7.86 -8.46 30.74
CA PHE A 678 -7.67 -8.70 32.16
C PHE A 678 -8.99 -8.73 32.94
N PHE A 679 -9.86 -7.74 32.77
CA PHE A 679 -11.16 -7.73 33.45
C PHE A 679 -12.03 -8.91 33.02
N THR A 680 -12.03 -9.26 31.73
CA THR A 680 -12.78 -10.45 31.28
C THR A 680 -12.28 -11.76 31.88
N PHE A 681 -10.97 -11.90 32.14
CA PHE A 681 -10.43 -13.10 32.78
C PHE A 681 -10.53 -13.07 34.30
N LEU A 682 -10.62 -11.89 34.90
CA LEU A 682 -10.76 -11.72 36.35
C LEU A 682 -12.14 -12.19 36.84
N ASP A 683 -13.16 -12.13 35.99
CA ASP A 683 -14.49 -12.68 36.28
C ASP A 683 -14.47 -14.22 36.42
N ASP A 684 -13.63 -14.91 35.63
CA ASP A 684 -13.59 -16.37 35.55
C ASP A 684 -12.45 -17.01 36.37
N TYR A 685 -11.37 -16.26 36.66
CA TYR A 685 -10.13 -16.80 37.22
C TYR A 685 -9.55 -15.93 38.34
N GLU A 686 -8.78 -16.55 39.23
CA GLU A 686 -7.98 -15.84 40.23
C GLU A 686 -7.01 -14.84 39.59
N ASN A 687 -6.67 -13.77 40.31
CA ASN A 687 -5.84 -12.66 39.82
C ASN A 687 -4.56 -13.14 39.12
N LEU A 688 -3.83 -14.11 39.70
CA LEU A 688 -2.61 -14.64 39.10
C LEU A 688 -2.84 -15.23 37.70
N VAL A 689 -3.88 -16.05 37.55
CA VAL A 689 -4.21 -16.73 36.29
C VAL A 689 -4.76 -15.73 35.28
N ALA A 690 -5.59 -14.79 35.72
CA ALA A 690 -6.13 -13.72 34.89
C ALA A 690 -5.00 -12.84 34.31
N ALA A 691 -4.04 -12.42 35.13
CA ALA A 691 -2.89 -11.62 34.69
C ALA A 691 -2.00 -12.35 33.67
N ARG A 692 -1.76 -13.65 33.85
CA ARG A 692 -0.97 -14.43 32.89
C ARG A 692 -1.71 -14.63 31.56
N LYS A 693 -3.01 -14.92 31.60
CA LYS A 693 -3.83 -15.09 30.39
C LYS A 693 -3.96 -13.80 29.59
N SER A 694 -4.15 -12.65 30.26
CA SER A 694 -4.18 -11.35 29.59
C SER A 694 -2.83 -11.02 28.93
N PHE A 695 -1.71 -11.30 29.61
CA PHE A 695 -0.39 -11.17 29.00
C PHE A 695 -0.20 -12.11 27.79
N GLU A 696 -0.68 -13.35 27.82
CA GLU A 696 -0.57 -14.25 26.66
C GLU A 696 -1.29 -13.69 25.43
N VAL A 697 -2.46 -13.06 25.59
CA VAL A 697 -3.19 -12.41 24.50
C VAL A 697 -2.37 -11.26 23.90
N ILE A 698 -1.84 -10.38 24.75
CA ILE A 698 -1.05 -9.23 24.31
C ILE A 698 0.29 -9.62 23.71
N GLN A 699 0.96 -10.62 24.29
CA GLN A 699 2.23 -11.14 23.77
C GLN A 699 2.05 -11.68 22.35
N LYS A 700 0.98 -12.44 22.08
CA LYS A 700 0.65 -12.91 20.73
C LYS A 700 0.37 -11.74 19.79
N TYR A 701 -0.43 -10.77 20.22
CA TYR A 701 -0.73 -9.56 19.43
C TYR A 701 0.55 -8.80 19.02
N LEU A 702 1.46 -8.58 19.96
CA LEU A 702 2.72 -7.86 19.70
C LEU A 702 3.66 -8.67 18.80
N ILE A 703 3.79 -9.98 18.99
CA ILE A 703 4.62 -10.83 18.13
C ILE A 703 4.10 -10.80 16.70
N ASP A 704 2.80 -11.03 16.50
CA ASP A 704 2.20 -11.07 15.17
C ASP A 704 2.27 -9.69 14.51
N GLY A 705 2.06 -8.61 15.27
CA GLY A 705 2.22 -7.24 14.80
C GLY A 705 3.63 -6.92 14.31
N VAL A 706 4.68 -7.32 15.04
CA VAL A 706 6.08 -7.10 14.62
C VAL A 706 6.44 -8.04 13.46
N GLN A 707 6.06 -9.30 13.55
CA GLN A 707 6.40 -10.33 12.57
C GLN A 707 5.75 -10.09 11.22
N THR A 708 4.50 -9.60 11.17
CA THR A 708 3.83 -9.20 9.92
C THR A 708 4.57 -8.07 9.22
N VAL A 709 5.11 -7.10 9.95
CA VAL A 709 5.89 -6.01 9.39
C VAL A 709 7.18 -6.54 8.75
N TYR A 710 7.97 -7.35 9.45
CA TYR A 710 9.20 -7.91 8.88
C TYR A 710 8.92 -8.88 7.72
N LYS A 711 7.90 -9.74 7.84
CA LYS A 711 7.47 -10.65 6.76
C LYS A 711 7.00 -9.89 5.52
N SER A 712 6.31 -8.76 5.68
CA SER A 712 5.88 -7.91 4.54
C SER A 712 7.06 -7.42 3.71
N GLN A 713 8.24 -7.31 4.32
CA GLN A 713 9.49 -6.90 3.70
C GLN A 713 10.40 -8.07 3.29
N GLY A 714 9.92 -9.31 3.44
CA GLY A 714 10.68 -10.52 3.14
C GLY A 714 11.83 -10.79 4.10
N VAL A 715 11.81 -10.22 5.31
CA VAL A 715 12.77 -10.52 6.38
C VAL A 715 12.16 -11.56 7.31
N LYS A 716 12.88 -12.66 7.53
CA LYS A 716 12.50 -13.70 8.50
C LYS A 716 13.28 -13.50 9.79
N ILE A 717 12.57 -13.21 10.88
CA ILE A 717 13.13 -13.15 12.24
C ILE A 717 12.54 -14.31 13.02
N ALA A 718 13.35 -15.00 13.83
CA ALA A 718 12.86 -16.05 14.69
C ALA A 718 12.04 -15.46 15.84
N ASP A 719 10.84 -16.01 16.08
CA ASP A 719 9.91 -15.54 17.12
C ASP A 719 10.60 -15.43 18.49
N LYS A 720 11.53 -16.34 18.81
CA LYS A 720 12.29 -16.33 20.08
C LYS A 720 12.98 -14.98 20.40
N HIS A 721 13.46 -14.26 19.38
CA HIS A 721 14.11 -12.96 19.60
C HIS A 721 13.08 -11.88 19.92
N ILE A 722 11.93 -11.90 19.25
CA ILE A 722 10.82 -10.98 19.52
C ILE A 722 10.23 -11.27 20.91
N GLU A 723 10.07 -12.55 21.26
CA GLU A 723 9.60 -13.00 22.57
C GLU A 723 10.44 -12.44 23.72
N LEU A 724 11.77 -12.37 23.57
CA LEU A 724 12.66 -11.79 24.58
C LEU A 724 12.39 -10.31 24.84
N ILE A 725 12.16 -9.53 23.78
CA ILE A 725 11.87 -8.10 23.91
C ILE A 725 10.46 -7.89 24.47
N VAL A 726 9.48 -8.63 23.95
CA VAL A 726 8.09 -8.55 24.41
C VAL A 726 7.96 -9.01 25.87
N LYS A 727 8.80 -9.95 26.32
CA LYS A 727 8.87 -10.35 27.73
C LYS A 727 9.21 -9.16 28.63
N GLN A 728 10.16 -8.32 28.23
CA GLN A 728 10.53 -7.13 29.02
C GLN A 728 9.37 -6.12 29.07
N ILE A 729 8.69 -5.93 27.94
CA ILE A 729 7.53 -5.03 27.83
C ILE A 729 6.36 -5.49 28.71
N THR A 730 6.18 -6.80 28.89
CA THR A 730 5.07 -7.45 29.63
C THR A 730 5.49 -8.02 31.00
N SER A 731 6.52 -7.44 31.62
CA SER A 731 7.10 -7.97 32.87
C SER A 731 6.56 -7.34 34.15
N LYS A 732 5.96 -6.15 34.08
CA LYS A 732 5.57 -5.36 35.26
C LYS A 732 4.08 -5.47 35.57
N VAL A 733 3.77 -5.37 36.85
CA VAL A 733 2.41 -5.26 37.39
C VAL A 733 2.33 -4.05 38.31
N ILE A 734 1.16 -3.45 38.41
CA ILE A 734 0.87 -2.34 39.33
C ILE A 734 0.09 -2.88 40.53
N VAL A 735 0.50 -2.52 41.75
CA VAL A 735 -0.18 -2.95 42.97
C VAL A 735 -1.49 -2.18 43.15
N THR A 736 -2.61 -2.88 43.31
CA THR A 736 -3.91 -2.27 43.62
C THR A 736 -4.27 -2.41 45.09
N ASN A 737 -3.95 -3.54 45.71
CA ASN A 737 -4.04 -3.73 47.16
C ASN A 737 -2.75 -4.41 47.65
N PRO A 738 -1.97 -3.78 48.54
CA PRO A 738 -0.71 -4.33 49.00
C PRO A 738 -0.85 -5.54 49.95
N GLY A 739 -2.04 -5.84 50.47
CA GLY A 739 -2.20 -6.92 51.44
C GLY A 739 -1.31 -6.72 52.68
N ASP A 740 -0.62 -7.76 53.12
CA ASP A 740 0.31 -7.70 54.27
C ASP A 740 1.73 -7.22 53.87
N SER A 741 1.93 -6.82 52.61
CA SER A 741 3.25 -6.39 52.13
C SER A 741 3.58 -4.94 52.49
N SER A 742 4.85 -4.59 52.40
CA SER A 742 5.34 -3.22 52.63
C SER A 742 5.16 -2.28 51.43
N PHE A 743 4.53 -2.73 50.35
CA PHE A 743 4.34 -1.94 49.13
C PHE A 743 3.15 -0.98 49.26
N MET A 744 3.14 0.05 48.41
CA MET A 744 2.04 1.00 48.31
C MET A 744 1.17 0.74 47.08
N VAL A 745 -0.09 1.19 47.13
CA VAL A 745 -0.97 1.20 45.96
C VAL A 745 -0.35 2.08 44.88
N GLY A 746 -0.20 1.53 43.67
CA GLY A 746 0.46 2.18 42.54
C GLY A 746 1.93 1.81 42.34
N ASP A 747 2.53 1.02 43.23
CA ASP A 747 3.91 0.54 43.05
C ASP A 747 4.03 -0.42 41.85
N PHE A 748 5.13 -0.30 41.10
CA PHE A 748 5.44 -1.19 39.98
C PHE A 748 6.37 -2.31 40.41
N LEU A 749 5.92 -3.56 40.28
CA LEU A 749 6.67 -4.76 40.65
C LEU A 749 6.85 -5.69 39.45
N ASP A 750 7.89 -6.52 39.47
CA ASP A 750 8.05 -7.59 38.48
C ASP A 750 7.07 -8.73 38.77
N LEU A 751 6.39 -9.24 37.73
CA LEU A 751 5.40 -10.32 37.86
C LEU A 751 5.95 -11.52 38.63
N ASN A 752 7.15 -11.99 38.26
CA ASN A 752 7.81 -13.12 38.91
C ASN A 752 8.12 -12.84 40.39
N LEU A 753 8.41 -11.59 40.76
CA LEU A 753 8.68 -11.20 42.14
C LEU A 753 7.41 -11.23 42.98
N VAL A 754 6.31 -10.66 42.47
CA VAL A 754 5.03 -10.65 43.17
C VAL A 754 4.51 -12.07 43.40
N GLU A 755 4.65 -12.96 42.41
CA GLU A 755 4.26 -14.36 42.57
C GLU A 755 5.06 -15.12 43.63
N VAL A 756 6.34 -14.78 43.81
CA VAL A 756 7.16 -15.38 44.88
C VAL A 756 6.78 -14.82 46.24
N LEU A 757 6.47 -13.53 46.32
CA LEU A 757 6.04 -12.88 47.56
C LEU A 757 4.66 -13.33 48.01
N ASN A 758 3.69 -13.42 47.10
CA ASN A 758 2.33 -13.87 47.42
C ASN A 758 2.28 -15.30 47.96
N LYS A 759 3.29 -16.14 47.68
CA LYS A 759 3.41 -17.48 48.28
C LYS A 759 3.84 -17.45 49.75
N ARG A 760 4.39 -16.34 50.23
CA ARG A 760 4.91 -16.17 51.60
C ARG A 760 3.98 -15.35 52.49
N LEU A 761 3.11 -14.52 51.89
CA LEU A 761 2.17 -13.65 52.60
C LEU A 761 0.88 -14.40 52.95
N VAL A 762 0.23 -14.00 54.04
CA VAL A 762 -1.10 -14.52 54.42
C VAL A 762 -2.16 -13.83 53.55
N ASN A 763 -2.20 -12.50 53.56
CA ASN A 763 -2.98 -11.72 52.61
C ASN A 763 -2.13 -11.39 51.38
N SER A 764 -2.55 -11.93 50.23
CA SER A 764 -1.83 -11.74 48.97
C SER A 764 -1.96 -10.32 48.44
N ILE A 765 -0.91 -9.87 47.74
CA ILE A 765 -0.91 -8.63 46.98
C ILE A 765 -1.85 -8.81 45.78
N VAL A 766 -2.81 -7.92 45.64
CA VAL A 766 -3.66 -7.79 44.45
C VAL A 766 -3.00 -6.78 43.52
N TYR A 767 -2.86 -7.17 42.26
CA TYR A 767 -2.18 -6.36 41.24
C TYR A 767 -2.89 -6.42 39.89
N GLU A 768 -2.56 -5.48 39.01
CA GLU A 768 -3.04 -5.43 37.63
C GLU A 768 -1.84 -5.48 36.65
N PRO A 769 -1.95 -6.20 35.53
CA PRO A 769 -0.91 -6.27 34.52
C PRO A 769 -0.79 -4.95 33.76
N ILE A 770 0.45 -4.50 33.50
CA ILE A 770 0.71 -3.28 32.73
C ILE A 770 1.72 -3.51 31.60
N ILE A 771 1.64 -2.67 30.58
CA ILE A 771 2.61 -2.66 29.47
C ILE A 771 3.56 -1.48 29.68
N MET A 772 4.86 -1.77 29.72
CA MET A 772 5.88 -0.73 29.78
C MET A 772 6.64 -0.65 28.44
N GLY A 773 6.50 0.48 27.75
CA GLY A 773 7.24 0.74 26.52
C GLY A 773 8.76 0.74 26.75
N LEU A 774 9.54 0.46 25.70
CA LEU A 774 11.00 0.30 25.79
C LEU A 774 11.71 1.44 26.53
N THR A 775 11.36 2.70 26.23
CA THR A 775 12.03 3.87 26.83
C THR A 775 11.74 3.96 28.32
N ARG A 776 10.47 3.77 28.72
CA ARG A 776 10.07 3.74 30.13
C ARG A 776 10.72 2.57 30.85
N PHE A 777 10.84 1.41 30.19
CA PHE A 777 11.49 0.24 30.76
C PHE A 777 12.96 0.51 31.08
N SER A 778 13.72 1.06 30.12
CA SER A 778 15.14 1.42 30.33
C SER A 778 15.35 2.46 31.43
N LEU A 779 14.43 3.41 31.62
CA LEU A 779 14.47 4.39 32.71
C LEU A 779 14.05 3.81 34.08
N SER A 780 13.50 2.59 34.11
CA SER A 780 13.03 1.91 35.33
C SER A 780 14.00 0.84 35.86
N SER A 781 15.18 0.66 35.24
CA SER A 781 16.11 -0.40 35.64
C SER A 781 16.57 -0.26 37.11
N GLN A 782 16.89 -1.35 37.79
CA GLN A 782 17.27 -1.27 39.21
C GLN A 782 18.58 -0.49 39.43
N SER A 783 19.57 -0.71 38.55
CA SER A 783 20.81 0.06 38.55
C SER A 783 20.61 1.49 38.09
N PHE A 784 21.00 2.45 38.94
CA PHE A 784 21.03 3.86 38.57
C PHE A 784 22.18 4.20 37.59
N ILE A 785 23.28 3.43 37.59
CA ILE A 785 24.40 3.60 36.65
C ILE A 785 23.92 3.26 35.22
N ALA A 786 23.21 2.14 35.07
CA ALA A 786 22.61 1.78 33.79
C ALA A 786 21.57 2.81 33.33
N GLN A 787 20.68 3.27 34.22
CA GLN A 787 19.69 4.33 33.92
C GLN A 787 20.39 5.61 33.42
N ALA A 788 21.38 6.10 34.17
CA ALA A 788 22.09 7.33 33.83
C ALA A 788 22.81 7.21 32.48
N SER A 789 23.38 6.05 32.18
CA SER A 789 24.04 5.81 30.87
C SER A 789 23.08 5.78 29.68
N PHE A 790 21.78 5.54 29.93
CA PHE A 790 20.76 5.56 28.89
C PHE A 790 20.35 6.99 28.54
N GLN A 791 19.66 7.69 29.45
CA GLN A 791 19.12 9.07 29.30
C GLN A 791 18.87 9.74 30.66
N GLU A 792 18.54 11.05 30.65
CA GLU A 792 18.16 11.84 31.84
C GLU A 792 19.16 11.77 33.01
N THR A 793 20.47 11.79 32.70
CA THR A 793 21.58 11.66 33.68
C THR A 793 21.39 12.49 34.94
N THR A 794 21.10 13.79 34.79
CA THR A 794 20.94 14.73 35.91
C THR A 794 19.81 14.32 36.84
N ARG A 795 18.65 13.97 36.28
CA ARG A 795 17.47 13.54 37.05
C ARG A 795 17.69 12.20 37.73
N VAL A 796 18.33 11.25 37.05
CA VAL A 796 18.61 9.92 37.60
C VAL A 796 19.58 10.00 38.77
N LEU A 797 20.71 10.72 38.60
CA LEU A 797 21.73 10.83 39.63
C LEU A 797 21.23 11.62 40.85
N THR A 798 20.49 12.71 40.64
CA THR A 798 19.87 13.46 41.75
C THR A 798 18.88 12.60 42.54
N LYS A 799 18.01 11.85 41.84
CA LYS A 799 17.09 10.90 42.50
C LYS A 799 17.83 9.80 43.26
N ALA A 800 18.88 9.23 42.67
CA ALA A 800 19.68 8.19 43.31
C ALA A 800 20.42 8.72 44.56
N ALA A 801 20.98 9.93 44.48
CA ALA A 801 21.66 10.61 45.59
C ALA A 801 20.69 10.92 46.75
N LEU A 802 19.50 11.46 46.44
CA LEU A 802 18.46 11.75 47.45
C LEU A 802 17.95 10.49 48.16
N GLN A 803 17.89 9.36 47.45
CA GLN A 803 17.43 8.08 48.00
C GLN A 803 18.55 7.25 48.65
N GLY A 804 19.81 7.67 48.55
CA GLY A 804 20.95 6.89 49.02
C GLY A 804 21.07 5.51 48.36
N ARG A 805 20.74 5.40 47.07
CA ARG A 805 20.74 4.10 46.37
C ARG A 805 22.16 3.51 46.26
N ALA A 806 22.31 2.25 46.61
CA ALA A 806 23.49 1.44 46.32
C ALA A 806 23.25 0.54 45.09
N ASP A 807 24.28 0.35 44.26
CA ASP A 807 24.25 -0.52 43.09
C ASP A 807 25.17 -1.72 43.31
N TRP A 808 24.66 -2.92 43.09
CA TRP A 808 25.36 -4.19 43.33
C TRP A 808 26.13 -4.70 42.10
N LEU A 809 26.18 -3.93 41.01
CA LEU A 809 26.94 -4.25 39.80
C LEU A 809 26.58 -5.62 39.20
N SER A 810 25.31 -6.00 39.24
CA SER A 810 24.83 -7.30 38.75
C SER A 810 24.64 -7.37 37.23
N GLY A 811 24.59 -6.21 36.56
CA GLY A 811 24.34 -6.10 35.13
C GLY A 811 25.60 -5.94 34.29
N LEU A 812 25.40 -5.85 32.98
CA LEU A 812 26.50 -5.71 32.02
C LEU A 812 27.04 -4.28 31.96
N LYS A 813 26.15 -3.29 32.07
CA LYS A 813 26.47 -1.90 31.76
C LYS A 813 27.25 -1.23 32.88
N GLU A 814 26.90 -1.54 34.11
CA GLU A 814 27.54 -1.05 35.34
C GLU A 814 28.99 -1.53 35.39
N ASN A 815 29.21 -2.82 35.16
CA ASN A 815 30.54 -3.41 35.09
C ASN A 815 31.36 -2.84 33.93
N LEU A 816 30.74 -2.64 32.76
CA LEU A 816 31.43 -2.04 31.62
C LEU A 816 31.84 -0.58 31.88
N VAL A 817 30.99 0.21 32.56
CA VAL A 817 31.27 1.62 32.90
C VAL A 817 32.42 1.71 33.91
N LEU A 818 32.49 0.78 34.87
CA LEU A 818 33.55 0.76 35.88
C LEU A 818 34.84 0.05 35.42
N GLY A 819 34.83 -0.63 34.28
CA GLY A 819 35.99 -1.38 33.77
C GLY A 819 36.15 -2.78 34.41
N ASN A 820 35.10 -3.30 35.05
CA ASN A 820 35.08 -4.65 35.60
C ASN A 820 34.78 -5.70 34.53
N ILE A 821 35.05 -6.97 34.86
CA ILE A 821 34.63 -8.11 34.03
C ILE A 821 33.10 -8.15 34.00
N ILE A 822 32.51 -8.26 32.80
CA ILE A 822 31.06 -8.37 32.65
C ILE A 822 30.56 -9.75 33.12
N PRO A 823 29.38 -9.84 33.78
CA PRO A 823 28.82 -11.08 34.33
C PRO A 823 28.16 -11.96 33.24
N ALA A 824 28.84 -12.15 32.12
CA ALA A 824 28.40 -12.93 30.98
C ALA A 824 29.57 -13.54 30.20
N GLY A 825 29.27 -14.54 29.37
CA GLY A 825 30.27 -15.25 28.58
C GLY A 825 31.36 -15.85 29.45
N THR A 826 32.61 -15.45 29.22
CA THR A 826 33.76 -15.88 30.03
C THR A 826 33.67 -15.40 31.47
N GLY A 827 33.12 -14.21 31.71
CA GLY A 827 32.97 -13.63 33.04
C GLY A 827 31.81 -14.22 33.86
N PHE A 828 30.97 -15.06 33.26
CA PHE A 828 29.91 -15.78 33.98
C PHE A 828 30.45 -16.92 34.87
N LYS A 829 31.65 -17.44 34.55
CA LYS A 829 32.29 -18.51 35.32
C LYS A 829 32.99 -18.01 36.57
N ASN A 830 33.25 -16.70 36.63
CA ASN A 830 33.82 -16.00 37.78
C ASN A 830 32.69 -15.62 38.74
#